data_AF-A0AAU7DD99-F1
#
_entry.id   AF-A0AAU7DD99-F1
#
_cell.length_a   1.000
_cell.length_b   1.000
_cell.length_c   1.000
_cell.angle_alpha   90.00
_cell.angle_beta   90.00
_cell.angle_gamma   90.00
#
_symmetry.space_group_name_H-M   'P 1'
#
loop_
_entity.id
_entity.type
_entity.pdbx_description
1 polymer ?
#
loop_
_entity_poly.entity_id
_entity_poly.type
_entity_poly.pdbx_seq_one_letter_code
_entity_poly.pdbx_strand_id
1 'polypeptide(L)'
;MLTISKPLSSSQAQTYHAKEFMSAEQNYWKQGDAILGEWQGRMAERYGLAGAIDEQHFARLSEGQNPLTGEQLVRHRSGQEYTTANGTTVKPVQHRAGWDATFSAPKSVSLTALVGGDDRVREAHRQAVSTALTELERYTQARIGGNRAAETTGEFVAAKFEHDTARPVDGYAAPQLHTHAVIFNMTERTDGSTRAIQPQSYFDSQQFATAVYQSELMYRLSRLGYEITPGRSGAPEIKGYTQEYLDASSPRSQQIRDYLEKSGFAGPEAAQIAAHSTRDKKEIHKPSEVLAAHRQLAAEFGNQADRVVAEARARGSAQEHTRVPNIPEQVQEAVTFAKSRNFEREAVTDERDIMRDALRRGMGDLTYSQVRDNFEQRQATGEFQRAPGQKHDTGRQFTTREAIAEELATIKHMQQGQSTVEPIMRQENAADHAGTREFLNPAQQKAIEEVLTSHDRIHGLQGLAGSGKTTTLEAIREGAERNGYAVEGFAPTSRAAGQLRDAGFQADTLQGFLARGGVERSAGDPKARHLYMLDESSLASTRQMQSFLEKIGPQDRVLLVGDTRQHQGVDAGKPFEQMQVAGMRTSQLDQIMRQKDPELLRAVEHLSRNETATGIQLLQQQGRITEIADRQQRIEAIARDYVARPENTLVVSPDNASRRDINDAIRAELQSSGVLCKDNHAMTVLTQRSELTSADRNWAALYQPADVLYYTRGSKELGIERGTYATVVSTDPKANQLTVEREDGQQVTYDPKRLHGIAAYREVARDFAEGDRLQFTVSKPDMDIKNRDLGTVERIDGTSMTVRMDGDKARTLTFDASEMRHFDHGYAVTSHSSQGLTTDRVLVNMDTKAHPELINTRFAYVSVSRASEDARIYTNDATTLAERLSTDISKLSAVEVARPNSETQTYQPQPKEQTMTNTKELTPEEQRRQFQQEPHDPAIDKAQSPSEIDQRHYAPLHNALPNDASGYEWKRETGDIQSYQHNQTSGWLHIDQQSQFYDRHAQPIAKEHALEHAGHLTLAVSEISQAQSLTKASVGTDQGLNL
;
A
#
# COMPACT_ATOMS: atom_id res chain seq x y z
N MET A 1 13.96 -18.95 -3.40
CA MET A 1 12.97 -17.99 -2.87
C MET A 1 13.13 -17.92 -1.36
N LEU A 2 13.03 -16.74 -0.76
CA LEU A 2 13.01 -16.58 0.70
C LEU A 2 11.56 -16.57 1.21
N THR A 3 11.29 -17.34 2.26
CA THR A 3 10.03 -17.31 3.02
C THR A 3 10.34 -17.06 4.48
N ILE A 4 9.66 -16.09 5.10
CA ILE A 4 9.82 -15.77 6.52
C ILE A 4 8.60 -16.31 7.28
N SER A 5 8.84 -17.11 8.31
CA SER A 5 7.78 -17.76 9.08
C SER A 5 6.97 -16.77 9.94
N LYS A 6 5.84 -17.23 10.47
CA LYS A 6 5.26 -16.63 11.69
C LYS A 6 6.28 -16.75 12.85
N PRO A 7 6.23 -15.87 13.86
CA PRO A 7 7.18 -15.91 14.97
C PRO A 7 7.14 -17.27 15.67
N LEU A 8 8.33 -17.81 15.95
CA LEU A 8 8.53 -19.06 16.66
C LEU A 8 8.48 -18.83 18.18
N SER A 9 7.86 -19.75 18.93
CA SER A 9 8.05 -19.83 20.39
C SER A 9 9.41 -20.46 20.74
N SER A 10 9.90 -20.27 21.97
CA SER A 10 11.14 -20.94 22.43
C SER A 10 11.04 -22.45 22.31
N SER A 11 9.90 -23.02 22.71
CA SER A 11 9.64 -24.45 22.60
C SER A 11 9.61 -24.93 21.14
N GLN A 12 9.04 -24.13 20.22
CA GLN A 12 9.07 -24.44 18.80
C GLN A 12 10.50 -24.39 18.27
N ALA A 13 11.28 -23.34 18.55
CA ALA A 13 12.66 -23.21 18.12
C ALA A 13 13.56 -24.34 18.65
N GLN A 14 13.42 -24.71 19.93
CA GLN A 14 14.19 -25.80 20.54
C GLN A 14 13.73 -27.19 20.06
N THR A 15 12.43 -27.41 19.89
CA THR A 15 11.92 -28.66 19.30
C THR A 15 12.35 -28.79 17.84
N TYR A 16 12.39 -27.67 17.11
CA TYR A 16 12.90 -27.58 15.76
C TYR A 16 14.40 -27.91 15.72
N HIS A 17 15.18 -27.32 16.63
CA HIS A 17 16.60 -27.63 16.86
C HIS A 17 16.84 -29.14 17.07
N ALA A 18 16.14 -29.72 18.07
CA ALA A 18 16.31 -31.09 18.51
C ALA A 18 15.80 -32.14 17.49
N LYS A 19 14.68 -31.88 16.80
CA LYS A 19 14.06 -32.85 15.89
C LYS A 19 14.53 -32.76 14.44
N GLU A 20 14.89 -31.57 13.97
CA GLU A 20 15.24 -31.36 12.55
C GLU A 20 16.76 -31.32 12.30
N PHE A 21 17.59 -30.93 13.28
CA PHE A 21 19.04 -30.75 13.06
C PHE A 21 19.94 -31.74 13.83
N MET A 22 19.52 -32.18 15.02
CA MET A 22 20.25 -33.20 15.82
C MET A 22 19.89 -34.64 15.45
N SER A 23 18.83 -34.84 14.66
CA SER A 23 18.44 -36.14 14.13
C SER A 23 19.42 -36.57 13.04
N ALA A 24 20.41 -37.39 13.41
CA ALA A 24 21.35 -38.07 12.51
C ALA A 24 20.68 -38.92 11.40
N GLU A 25 19.36 -39.10 11.47
CA GLU A 25 18.52 -39.95 10.61
C GLU A 25 17.84 -39.20 9.44
N GLN A 26 17.86 -37.85 9.40
CA GLN A 26 17.11 -37.06 8.40
C GLN A 26 17.96 -36.45 7.26
N ASN A 27 19.28 -36.29 7.45
CA ASN A 27 20.20 -35.81 6.42
C ASN A 27 20.97 -37.00 5.82
N TYR A 28 20.81 -37.24 4.52
CA TYR A 28 21.24 -38.49 3.93
C TYR A 28 22.60 -38.47 3.22
N TRP A 29 23.08 -37.29 2.87
CA TRP A 29 24.44 -37.10 2.37
C TRP A 29 25.42 -36.86 3.54
N LYS A 30 25.90 -37.96 4.14
CA LYS A 30 27.05 -37.98 5.07
C LYS A 30 28.24 -38.65 4.42
N GLN A 31 29.12 -37.87 3.79
CA GLN A 31 30.51 -38.26 3.57
C GLN A 31 31.43 -37.19 4.17
N GLY A 32 31.99 -37.49 5.34
CA GLY A 32 33.12 -36.76 5.94
C GLY A 32 32.82 -35.40 6.54
N ASP A 33 32.98 -35.30 7.88
CA ASP A 33 33.03 -34.12 8.74
C ASP A 33 31.84 -33.14 8.78
N ALA A 34 31.32 -33.00 9.98
CA ALA A 34 30.09 -32.30 10.34
C ALA A 34 30.10 -30.81 9.99
N ILE A 35 29.06 -30.34 9.32
CA ILE A 35 28.59 -28.97 9.51
C ILE A 35 27.19 -29.07 10.11
N LEU A 36 27.13 -29.03 11.44
CA LEU A 36 25.92 -29.11 12.29
C LEU A 36 25.05 -27.84 12.24
N GLY A 37 25.26 -27.00 11.22
CA GLY A 37 24.76 -25.64 11.12
C GLY A 37 25.82 -24.60 11.49
N GLU A 38 25.63 -23.37 11.02
CA GLU A 38 26.61 -22.28 11.11
C GLU A 38 25.98 -21.01 11.68
N TRP A 39 26.73 -20.31 12.53
CA TRP A 39 26.37 -18.96 12.98
C TRP A 39 26.60 -17.91 11.89
N GLN A 40 25.74 -16.90 11.86
CA GLN A 40 25.91 -15.70 11.03
C GLN A 40 25.33 -14.46 11.72
N GLY A 41 25.91 -13.30 11.44
CA GLY A 41 25.45 -11.99 11.92
C GLY A 41 26.49 -11.30 12.79
N ARG A 42 26.51 -9.97 12.77
CA ARG A 42 27.49 -9.14 13.50
C ARG A 42 27.43 -9.34 15.00
N MET A 43 26.22 -9.57 15.52
CA MET A 43 26.03 -9.84 16.95
C MET A 43 26.55 -11.25 17.30
N ALA A 44 26.48 -12.20 16.36
CA ALA A 44 27.08 -13.53 16.54
C ALA A 44 28.62 -13.42 16.59
N GLU A 45 29.22 -12.66 15.68
CA GLU A 45 30.66 -12.37 15.65
C GLU A 45 31.12 -11.71 16.96
N ARG A 46 30.36 -10.73 17.47
CA ARG A 46 30.64 -10.04 18.73
C ARG A 46 30.63 -10.98 19.94
N TYR A 47 29.75 -11.97 19.93
CA TYR A 47 29.72 -13.03 20.94
C TYR A 47 30.75 -14.14 20.70
N GLY A 48 31.58 -14.03 19.65
CA GLY A 48 32.55 -15.06 19.29
C GLY A 48 31.90 -16.38 18.85
N LEU A 49 30.63 -16.33 18.43
CA LEU A 49 29.91 -17.49 17.91
C LEU A 49 30.39 -17.77 16.49
N ALA A 50 31.23 -18.79 16.32
CA ALA A 50 31.77 -19.20 15.04
C ALA A 50 31.77 -20.73 14.90
N GLY A 51 31.71 -21.22 13.67
CA GLY A 51 31.69 -22.65 13.37
C GLY A 51 30.35 -23.31 13.70
N ALA A 52 30.42 -24.55 14.21
CA ALA A 52 29.25 -25.38 14.50
C ALA A 52 28.35 -24.76 15.58
N ILE A 53 27.04 -24.96 15.42
CA ILE A 53 26.04 -24.50 16.38
C ILE A 53 26.09 -25.35 17.65
N ASP A 54 26.30 -24.68 18.78
CA ASP A 54 26.23 -25.27 20.12
C ASP A 54 24.78 -25.22 20.64
N GLU A 55 24.31 -26.35 21.19
CA GLU A 55 22.92 -26.50 21.65
C GLU A 55 22.58 -25.57 22.82
N GLN A 56 23.53 -25.35 23.74
CA GLN A 56 23.32 -24.48 24.90
C GLN A 56 23.24 -23.01 24.46
N HIS A 57 24.11 -22.58 23.54
CA HIS A 57 24.05 -21.24 22.95
C HIS A 57 22.74 -21.03 22.20
N PHE A 58 22.31 -22.00 21.38
CA PHE A 58 21.05 -21.94 20.65
C PHE A 58 19.84 -21.82 21.61
N ALA A 59 19.80 -22.65 22.66
CA ALA A 59 18.73 -22.62 23.65
C ALA A 59 18.67 -21.27 24.37
N ARG A 60 19.80 -20.73 24.83
CA ARG A 60 19.86 -19.42 25.49
C ARG A 60 19.36 -18.29 24.60
N LEU A 61 19.82 -18.25 23.34
CA LEU A 61 19.37 -17.24 22.38
C LEU A 61 17.86 -17.36 22.10
N SER A 62 17.32 -18.59 22.04
CA SER A 62 15.87 -18.82 21.85
C SER A 62 15.00 -18.31 23.00
N GLU A 63 15.56 -18.16 24.20
CA GLU A 63 14.89 -17.58 25.37
C GLU A 63 15.18 -16.07 25.55
N GLY A 64 15.88 -15.45 24.59
CA GLY A 64 16.25 -14.04 24.66
C GLY A 64 17.38 -13.74 25.65
N GLN A 65 18.26 -14.71 25.90
CA GLN A 65 19.39 -14.62 26.83
C GLN A 65 20.72 -14.48 26.10
N ASN A 66 21.71 -13.92 26.79
CA ASN A 66 23.09 -13.88 26.36
C ASN A 66 23.62 -15.33 26.21
N PRO A 67 24.20 -15.69 25.05
CA PRO A 67 24.64 -17.07 24.79
C PRO A 67 25.77 -17.52 25.73
N LEU A 68 26.62 -16.60 26.18
CA LEU A 68 27.79 -16.92 27.02
C LEU A 68 27.47 -16.83 28.52
N THR A 69 26.81 -15.75 28.95
CA THR A 69 26.58 -15.45 30.38
C THR A 69 25.25 -15.97 30.91
N GLY A 70 24.26 -16.20 30.04
CA GLY A 70 22.88 -16.54 30.43
C GLY A 70 22.07 -15.35 30.96
N GLU A 71 22.61 -14.13 30.92
CA GLU A 71 21.89 -12.90 31.30
C GLU A 71 20.66 -12.69 30.40
N GLN A 72 19.52 -12.28 31.00
CA GLN A 72 18.31 -12.00 30.23
C GLN A 72 18.41 -10.66 29.51
N LEU A 73 18.54 -10.68 28.18
CA LEU A 73 18.73 -9.47 27.36
C LEU A 73 17.42 -8.90 26.83
N VAL A 74 16.43 -9.75 26.57
CA VAL A 74 15.09 -9.35 26.09
C VAL A 74 14.04 -9.82 27.08
N ARG A 75 13.03 -8.97 27.37
CA ARG A 75 11.98 -9.31 28.34
C ARG A 75 11.26 -10.62 27.97
N HIS A 76 11.46 -11.64 28.79
CA HIS A 76 10.71 -12.89 28.70
C HIS A 76 9.26 -12.68 29.17
N ARG A 77 8.28 -13.14 28.39
CA ARG A 77 6.85 -13.09 28.75
C ARG A 77 6.38 -14.52 29.01
N SER A 78 6.11 -14.84 30.27
CA SER A 78 5.38 -16.04 30.64
C SER A 78 3.90 -15.86 30.26
N GLY A 79 3.37 -16.81 29.51
CA GLY A 79 1.99 -16.80 29.07
C GLY A 79 1.02 -16.87 30.25
N GLN A 80 0.10 -15.91 30.39
CA GLN A 80 -1.07 -16.04 31.25
C GLN A 80 -2.32 -16.15 30.38
N GLU A 81 -3.10 -17.21 30.60
CA GLU A 81 -4.44 -17.37 30.04
C GLU A 81 -5.40 -16.48 30.82
N TYR A 82 -6.21 -15.70 30.10
CA TYR A 82 -7.37 -15.06 30.71
C TYR A 82 -8.57 -15.16 29.77
N THR A 83 -9.74 -15.36 30.38
CA THR A 83 -11.02 -15.40 29.67
C THR A 83 -11.60 -13.99 29.67
N THR A 84 -11.89 -13.47 28.49
CA THR A 84 -12.59 -12.18 28.35
C THR A 84 -14.05 -12.30 28.80
N ALA A 85 -14.70 -11.18 29.12
CA ALA A 85 -16.09 -11.13 29.59
C ALA A 85 -17.10 -11.80 28.63
N ASN A 86 -16.74 -11.97 27.36
CA ASN A 86 -17.56 -12.61 26.32
C ASN A 86 -17.29 -14.13 26.20
N GLY A 87 -16.67 -14.77 27.21
CA GLY A 87 -16.37 -16.19 27.22
C GLY A 87 -15.26 -16.63 26.26
N THR A 88 -14.56 -15.69 25.61
CA THR A 88 -13.46 -16.00 24.69
C THR A 88 -12.15 -16.13 25.46
N THR A 89 -11.56 -17.32 25.46
CA THR A 89 -10.22 -17.56 26.02
C THR A 89 -9.16 -16.93 25.11
N VAL A 90 -8.47 -15.91 25.59
CA VAL A 90 -7.35 -15.31 24.86
C VAL A 90 -6.13 -16.21 25.08
N LYS A 91 -5.65 -16.86 24.02
CA LYS A 91 -4.44 -17.70 24.09
C LYS A 91 -3.26 -16.87 24.60
N PRO A 92 -2.43 -17.43 25.48
CA PRO A 92 -1.35 -16.68 26.10
C PRO A 92 -0.34 -16.19 25.05
N VAL A 93 0.07 -14.93 25.15
CA VAL A 93 1.17 -14.39 24.32
C VAL A 93 2.49 -15.01 24.80
N GLN A 94 2.91 -16.10 24.17
CA GLN A 94 4.19 -16.76 24.45
C GLN A 94 5.38 -15.87 24.04
N HIS A 95 6.54 -16.07 24.70
CA HIS A 95 7.81 -15.47 24.27
C HIS A 95 8.09 -15.85 22.80
N ARG A 96 8.50 -14.86 22.02
CA ARG A 96 8.88 -15.04 20.62
C ARG A 96 10.39 -15.22 20.58
N ALA A 97 10.84 -16.43 20.27
CA ALA A 97 12.24 -16.79 20.14
C ALA A 97 12.89 -16.16 18.91
N GLY A 98 12.13 -16.02 17.82
CA GLY A 98 12.68 -15.57 16.54
C GLY A 98 11.76 -15.85 15.35
N TRP A 99 12.36 -15.80 14.17
CA TRP A 99 11.73 -16.12 12.88
C TRP A 99 12.63 -17.06 12.09
N ASP A 100 12.03 -17.96 11.33
CA ASP A 100 12.76 -18.79 10.38
C ASP A 100 12.68 -18.16 8.98
N ALA A 101 13.84 -17.76 8.47
CA ALA A 101 14.05 -17.30 7.11
C ALA A 101 14.51 -18.48 6.25
N THR A 102 13.57 -19.14 5.56
CA THR A 102 13.85 -20.32 4.74
C THR A 102 14.17 -19.92 3.30
N PHE A 103 15.39 -20.23 2.85
CA PHE A 103 15.83 -20.06 1.48
C PHE A 103 15.70 -21.36 0.71
N SER A 104 14.73 -21.46 -0.20
CA SER A 104 14.51 -22.64 -1.03
C SER A 104 15.11 -22.49 -2.42
N ALA A 105 15.97 -23.42 -2.82
CA ALA A 105 16.49 -23.49 -4.18
C ALA A 105 15.41 -24.00 -5.16
N PRO A 106 15.44 -23.57 -6.43
CA PRO A 106 14.57 -24.13 -7.46
C PRO A 106 14.73 -25.65 -7.62
N LYS A 107 13.71 -26.29 -8.20
CA LYS A 107 13.70 -27.75 -8.28
C LYS A 107 14.84 -28.28 -9.16
N SER A 108 15.10 -27.64 -10.31
CA SER A 108 16.22 -28.00 -11.17
C SER A 108 17.56 -27.92 -10.45
N VAL A 109 17.75 -26.91 -9.59
CA VAL A 109 18.97 -26.70 -8.80
C VAL A 109 19.10 -27.79 -7.73
N SER A 110 18.00 -28.10 -7.04
CA SER A 110 17.95 -29.18 -6.05
C SER A 110 18.30 -30.54 -6.66
N LEU A 111 17.74 -30.88 -7.82
CA LEU A 111 18.05 -32.12 -8.54
C LEU A 111 19.51 -32.18 -8.97
N THR A 112 20.05 -31.07 -9.50
CA THR A 112 21.45 -30.99 -9.94
C THR A 112 22.41 -31.20 -8.77
N ALA A 113 22.14 -30.55 -7.63
CA ALA A 113 22.95 -30.66 -6.43
C ALA A 113 22.89 -32.06 -5.81
N LEU A 114 21.68 -32.59 -5.59
CA LEU A 114 21.44 -33.75 -4.74
C LEU A 114 21.39 -35.07 -5.49
N VAL A 115 20.76 -35.09 -6.67
CA VAL A 115 20.66 -36.29 -7.51
C VAL A 115 21.86 -36.36 -8.45
N GLY A 116 22.25 -35.25 -9.08
CA GLY A 116 23.46 -35.16 -9.89
C GLY A 116 24.76 -35.20 -9.08
N GLY A 117 24.69 -34.98 -7.76
CA GLY A 117 25.84 -35.08 -6.84
C GLY A 117 26.94 -34.04 -7.09
N ASP A 118 26.59 -32.82 -7.49
CA ASP A 118 27.56 -31.74 -7.70
C ASP A 118 27.60 -30.76 -6.51
N ASP A 119 28.51 -31.00 -5.56
CA ASP A 119 28.66 -30.18 -4.35
C ASP A 119 28.98 -28.71 -4.63
N ARG A 120 29.54 -28.40 -5.81
CA ARG A 120 29.77 -27.01 -6.25
C ARG A 120 28.47 -26.21 -6.31
N VAL A 121 27.34 -26.86 -6.63
CA VAL A 121 26.01 -26.24 -6.64
C VAL A 121 25.51 -25.96 -5.23
N ARG A 122 25.78 -26.87 -4.27
CA ARG A 122 25.45 -26.67 -2.85
C ARG A 122 26.23 -25.50 -2.28
N GLU A 123 27.52 -25.43 -2.59
CA GLU A 123 28.36 -24.30 -2.17
C GLU A 123 27.87 -22.98 -2.76
N ALA A 124 27.50 -22.95 -4.05
CA ALA A 124 26.88 -21.78 -4.67
C ALA A 124 25.59 -21.35 -3.95
N HIS A 125 24.75 -22.30 -3.51
CA HIS A 125 23.56 -22.03 -2.70
C HIS A 125 23.91 -21.45 -1.33
N ARG A 126 24.85 -22.05 -0.58
CA ARG A 126 25.28 -21.56 0.75
C ARG A 126 25.84 -20.14 0.69
N GLN A 127 26.65 -19.86 -0.32
CA GLN A 127 27.22 -18.52 -0.53
C GLN A 127 26.11 -17.51 -0.86
N ALA A 128 25.17 -17.86 -1.74
CA ALA A 128 24.05 -16.99 -2.08
C ALA A 128 23.13 -16.73 -0.86
N VAL A 129 22.86 -17.74 -0.02
CA VAL A 129 22.13 -17.58 1.24
C VAL A 129 22.86 -16.64 2.19
N SER A 130 24.18 -16.83 2.33
CA SER A 130 24.99 -16.02 3.24
C SER A 130 25.01 -14.55 2.80
N THR A 131 25.17 -14.26 1.51
CA THR A 131 25.07 -12.89 0.98
C THR A 131 23.68 -12.29 1.24
N ALA A 132 22.60 -13.03 0.96
CA ALA A 132 21.25 -12.51 1.18
C ALA A 132 20.94 -12.24 2.66
N LEU A 133 21.43 -13.08 3.58
CA LEU A 133 21.29 -12.86 5.03
C LEU A 133 22.08 -11.66 5.53
N THR A 134 23.31 -11.45 5.06
CA THR A 134 24.10 -10.24 5.37
C THR A 134 23.37 -8.98 4.94
N GLU A 135 22.67 -9.01 3.81
CA GLU A 135 21.91 -7.85 3.35
C GLU A 135 20.56 -7.69 4.04
N LEU A 136 19.91 -8.78 4.45
CA LEU A 136 18.74 -8.72 5.33
C LEU A 136 19.10 -8.12 6.70
N GLU A 137 20.28 -8.45 7.24
CA GLU A 137 20.77 -7.93 8.52
C GLU A 137 20.75 -6.40 8.58
N ARG A 138 21.16 -5.73 7.50
CA ARG A 138 21.26 -4.26 7.43
C ARG A 138 19.95 -3.53 7.73
N TYR A 139 18.83 -4.19 7.49
CA TYR A 139 17.49 -3.63 7.70
C TYR A 139 16.87 -4.10 9.02
N THR A 140 17.62 -4.81 9.87
CA THR A 140 17.16 -5.19 11.21
C THR A 140 16.92 -3.94 12.06
N GLN A 141 15.76 -3.90 12.72
CA GLN A 141 15.36 -2.80 13.58
C GLN A 141 15.03 -3.27 15.00
N ALA A 142 15.39 -2.47 15.99
CA ALA A 142 15.01 -2.62 17.39
C ALA A 142 13.63 -2.01 17.67
N ARG A 143 12.80 -2.73 18.42
CA ARG A 143 11.53 -2.22 18.94
C ARG A 143 11.77 -1.36 20.19
N ILE A 144 11.40 -0.08 20.12
CA ILE A 144 11.60 0.88 21.22
C ILE A 144 10.42 0.93 22.21
N GLY A 145 9.18 0.69 21.74
CA GLY A 145 7.97 0.76 22.57
C GLY A 145 7.42 2.18 22.76
N GLY A 146 6.22 2.31 23.35
CA GLY A 146 5.61 3.60 23.68
C GLY A 146 5.32 4.52 22.47
N ASN A 147 4.79 3.98 21.37
CA ASN A 147 4.55 4.68 20.09
C ASN A 147 5.78 5.38 19.47
N ARG A 148 6.99 5.03 19.92
CA ARG A 148 8.25 5.49 19.31
C ARG A 148 8.58 4.66 18.07
N ALA A 149 9.23 5.30 17.10
CA ALA A 149 9.74 4.68 15.89
C ALA A 149 10.70 3.53 16.23
N ALA A 150 10.73 2.50 15.39
CA ALA A 150 11.77 1.48 15.48
C ALA A 150 13.12 2.09 15.08
N GLU A 151 14.19 1.60 15.69
CA GLU A 151 15.54 2.08 15.44
C GLU A 151 16.28 1.06 14.57
N THR A 152 16.87 1.47 13.46
CA THR A 152 17.66 0.55 12.63
C THR A 152 19.00 0.27 13.31
N THR A 153 19.20 -0.98 13.71
CA THR A 153 20.43 -1.45 14.37
C THR A 153 21.39 -2.07 13.37
N GLY A 154 20.85 -2.77 12.36
CA GLY A 154 21.66 -3.44 11.36
C GLY A 154 22.47 -4.62 11.93
N GLU A 155 21.98 -5.24 13.01
CA GLU A 155 22.65 -6.31 13.74
C GLU A 155 21.66 -7.41 14.14
N PHE A 156 22.02 -8.67 13.96
CA PHE A 156 21.24 -9.82 14.42
C PHE A 156 22.14 -11.01 14.74
N VAL A 157 21.55 -12.06 15.34
CA VAL A 157 22.14 -13.39 15.45
C VAL A 157 21.26 -14.35 14.66
N ALA A 158 21.86 -15.11 13.75
CA ALA A 158 21.18 -16.13 12.97
C ALA A 158 21.92 -17.47 13.05
N ALA A 159 21.14 -18.55 13.13
CA ALA A 159 21.60 -19.93 13.05
C ALA A 159 21.13 -20.54 11.72
N LYS A 160 22.07 -20.93 10.86
CA LYS A 160 21.80 -21.49 9.53
C LYS A 160 21.89 -23.00 9.54
N PHE A 161 20.96 -23.65 8.86
CA PHE A 161 20.94 -25.09 8.70
C PHE A 161 20.48 -25.49 7.30
N GLU A 162 21.29 -26.27 6.60
CA GLU A 162 20.97 -26.75 5.25
C GLU A 162 20.27 -28.11 5.31
N HIS A 163 19.19 -28.24 4.53
CA HIS A 163 18.38 -29.45 4.37
C HIS A 163 18.32 -29.84 2.88
N ASP A 164 18.12 -31.14 2.62
CA ASP A 164 18.17 -31.76 1.29
C ASP A 164 16.87 -32.48 0.88
N THR A 165 15.87 -32.57 1.75
CA THR A 165 14.61 -33.27 1.46
C THR A 165 13.37 -32.44 1.81
N ALA A 166 12.34 -32.58 0.99
CA ALA A 166 11.00 -32.17 1.32
C ALA A 166 10.36 -33.17 2.29
N ARG A 167 9.26 -32.78 2.93
CA ARG A 167 8.43 -33.74 3.69
C ARG A 167 7.91 -34.85 2.75
N PRO A 168 7.90 -36.13 3.20
CA PRO A 168 7.42 -37.23 2.38
C PRO A 168 5.97 -37.03 1.95
N VAL A 169 5.67 -37.49 0.73
CA VAL A 169 4.32 -37.68 0.21
C VAL A 169 4.23 -39.13 -0.25
N ASP A 170 3.27 -39.88 0.27
CA ASP A 170 3.12 -41.32 -0.03
C ASP A 170 4.42 -42.13 0.16
N GLY A 171 5.21 -41.79 1.19
CA GLY A 171 6.50 -42.43 1.51
C GLY A 171 7.69 -42.01 0.63
N TYR A 172 7.50 -41.08 -0.32
CA TYR A 172 8.59 -40.51 -1.13
C TYR A 172 9.01 -39.13 -0.60
N ALA A 173 10.22 -39.04 -0.05
CA ALA A 173 10.84 -37.78 0.39
C ALA A 173 11.53 -37.08 -0.79
N ALA A 174 10.86 -36.13 -1.45
CA ALA A 174 11.37 -35.48 -2.65
C ALA A 174 12.66 -34.66 -2.40
N PRO A 175 13.62 -34.58 -3.36
CA PRO A 175 14.85 -33.81 -3.20
C PRO A 175 14.57 -32.31 -3.17
N GLN A 176 14.94 -31.61 -2.10
CA GLN A 176 14.71 -30.16 -1.97
C GLN A 176 15.86 -29.51 -1.22
N LEU A 177 16.73 -28.80 -1.93
CA LEU A 177 17.82 -28.05 -1.31
C LEU A 177 17.26 -26.74 -0.73
N HIS A 178 17.37 -26.57 0.58
CA HIS A 178 16.93 -25.36 1.24
C HIS A 178 17.73 -25.09 2.52
N THR A 179 17.74 -23.84 2.97
CA THR A 179 18.41 -23.45 4.21
C THR A 179 17.44 -22.74 5.13
N HIS A 180 17.30 -23.25 6.35
CA HIS A 180 16.60 -22.57 7.44
C HIS A 180 17.57 -21.65 8.16
N ALA A 181 17.25 -20.37 8.22
CA ALA A 181 18.00 -19.39 8.98
C ALA A 181 17.14 -18.88 10.14
N VAL A 182 17.38 -19.42 11.34
CA VAL A 182 16.68 -19.03 12.56
C VAL A 182 17.30 -17.72 13.06
N ILE A 183 16.58 -16.62 12.86
CA ILE A 183 16.94 -15.29 13.31
C ILE A 183 16.36 -15.10 14.71
N PHE A 184 17.22 -14.96 15.72
CA PHE A 184 16.79 -14.80 17.11
C PHE A 184 16.24 -13.40 17.36
N ASN A 185 15.21 -13.30 18.20
CA ASN A 185 14.47 -12.06 18.50
C ASN A 185 15.24 -11.10 19.41
N MET A 186 16.46 -10.73 19.02
CA MET A 186 17.30 -9.78 19.72
C MET A 186 18.18 -9.00 18.74
N THR A 187 18.41 -7.75 19.08
CA THR A 187 19.30 -6.86 18.33
C THR A 187 19.85 -5.80 19.28
N GLU A 188 21.08 -5.35 19.04
CA GLU A 188 21.76 -4.38 19.88
C GLU A 188 21.68 -2.98 19.27
N ARG A 189 21.32 -2.01 20.11
CA ARG A 189 21.24 -0.60 19.73
C ARG A 189 22.61 0.06 19.79
N THR A 190 22.75 1.23 19.18
CA THR A 190 24.02 1.98 19.20
C THR A 190 24.45 2.39 20.61
N ASP A 191 23.53 2.44 21.57
CA ASP A 191 23.80 2.70 23.00
C ASP A 191 24.22 1.45 23.79
N GLY A 192 24.38 0.30 23.14
CA GLY A 192 24.73 -0.98 23.75
C GLY A 192 23.55 -1.72 24.39
N SER A 193 22.34 -1.15 24.39
CA SER A 193 21.17 -1.84 24.94
C SER A 193 20.61 -2.87 23.95
N THR A 194 20.34 -4.09 24.43
CA THR A 194 19.66 -5.12 23.62
C THR A 194 18.14 -4.95 23.67
N ARG A 195 17.48 -5.09 22.52
CA ARG A 195 16.02 -5.04 22.38
C ARG A 195 15.50 -6.19 21.52
N ALA A 196 14.20 -6.45 21.62
CA ALA A 196 13.50 -7.32 20.68
C ALA A 196 13.47 -6.68 19.28
N ILE A 197 13.47 -7.51 18.24
CA ILE A 197 13.41 -7.06 16.87
C ILE A 197 12.00 -6.56 16.51
N GLN A 198 11.94 -5.54 15.67
CA GLN A 198 10.73 -5.08 15.00
C GLN A 198 10.46 -5.91 13.74
N PRO A 199 9.42 -6.77 13.72
CA PRO A 199 9.21 -7.75 12.65
C PRO A 199 8.86 -7.15 11.28
N GLN A 200 8.25 -5.96 11.25
CA GLN A 200 7.79 -5.34 10.00
C GLN A 200 8.94 -5.20 8.97
N SER A 201 10.12 -4.81 9.46
CA SER A 201 11.32 -4.62 8.62
C SER A 201 11.72 -5.86 7.81
N TYR A 202 11.46 -7.07 8.31
CA TYR A 202 11.79 -8.31 7.62
C TYR A 202 10.81 -8.64 6.50
N PHE A 203 9.51 -8.43 6.73
CA PHE A 203 8.51 -8.64 5.69
C PHE A 203 8.69 -7.65 4.55
N ASP A 204 8.99 -6.38 4.86
CA ASP A 204 9.27 -5.35 3.86
C ASP A 204 10.57 -5.66 3.07
N SER A 205 11.55 -6.33 3.70
CA SER A 205 12.83 -6.68 3.07
C SER A 205 12.82 -8.03 2.32
N GLN A 206 11.77 -8.84 2.45
CA GLN A 206 11.74 -10.22 1.97
C GLN A 206 11.95 -10.33 0.45
N GLN A 207 11.31 -9.45 -0.33
CA GLN A 207 11.44 -9.46 -1.79
C GLN A 207 12.84 -9.03 -2.24
N PHE A 208 13.44 -8.06 -1.55
CA PHE A 208 14.80 -7.61 -1.80
C PHE A 208 15.81 -8.73 -1.51
N ALA A 209 15.74 -9.35 -0.33
CA ALA A 209 16.61 -10.46 0.02
C ALA A 209 16.41 -11.68 -0.90
N THR A 210 15.19 -11.91 -1.40
CA THR A 210 14.92 -12.92 -2.44
C THR A 210 15.66 -12.60 -3.74
N ALA A 211 15.63 -11.35 -4.19
CA ALA A 211 16.32 -10.93 -5.41
C ALA A 211 17.84 -11.03 -5.28
N VAL A 212 18.41 -10.68 -4.11
CA VAL A 212 19.83 -10.88 -3.80
C VAL A 212 20.20 -12.36 -3.90
N TYR A 213 19.47 -13.24 -3.20
CA TYR A 213 19.70 -14.69 -3.25
C TYR A 213 19.62 -15.25 -4.68
N GLN A 214 18.60 -14.87 -5.45
CA GLN A 214 18.41 -15.36 -6.81
C GLN A 214 19.54 -14.88 -7.75
N SER A 215 19.93 -13.61 -7.67
CA SER A 215 21.00 -13.05 -8.51
C SER A 215 22.35 -13.70 -8.21
N GLU A 216 22.69 -13.84 -6.92
CA GLU A 216 23.94 -14.48 -6.49
C GLU A 216 24.00 -15.95 -6.88
N LEU A 217 22.91 -16.69 -6.70
CA LEU A 217 22.84 -18.10 -7.08
C LEU A 217 22.97 -18.26 -8.60
N MET A 218 22.26 -17.46 -9.38
CA MET A 218 22.30 -17.49 -10.84
C MET A 218 23.68 -17.15 -11.39
N TYR A 219 24.33 -16.14 -10.83
CA TYR A 219 25.70 -15.75 -11.18
C TYR A 219 26.68 -16.89 -10.94
N ARG A 220 26.65 -17.49 -9.75
CA ARG A 220 27.55 -18.58 -9.36
C ARG A 220 27.33 -19.83 -10.21
N LEU A 221 26.08 -20.24 -10.42
CA LEU A 221 25.73 -21.38 -11.28
C LEU A 221 26.20 -21.17 -12.73
N SER A 222 26.06 -19.96 -13.28
CA SER A 222 26.51 -19.64 -14.63
C SER A 222 28.03 -19.78 -14.76
N ARG A 223 28.79 -19.37 -13.73
CA ARG A 223 30.26 -19.51 -13.67
C ARG A 223 30.72 -20.96 -13.51
N LEU A 224 29.85 -21.83 -12.98
CA LEU A 224 30.09 -23.28 -12.93
C LEU A 224 29.82 -24.00 -14.27
N GLY A 225 29.40 -23.27 -15.31
CA GLY A 225 29.14 -23.80 -16.66
C GLY A 225 27.71 -24.28 -16.88
N TYR A 226 26.78 -24.00 -15.96
CA TYR A 226 25.36 -24.30 -16.13
C TYR A 226 24.69 -23.28 -17.06
N GLU A 227 23.81 -23.77 -17.93
CA GLU A 227 22.91 -22.90 -18.68
C GLU A 227 21.64 -22.65 -17.87
N ILE A 228 21.32 -21.37 -17.66
CA ILE A 228 20.22 -20.96 -16.78
C ILE A 228 19.19 -20.16 -17.57
N THR A 229 17.93 -20.38 -17.23
CA THR A 229 16.79 -19.56 -17.64
C THR A 229 16.06 -19.02 -16.42
N PRO A 230 15.50 -17.80 -16.50
CA PRO A 230 14.62 -17.30 -15.46
C PRO A 230 13.29 -18.08 -15.45
N GLY A 231 12.91 -18.62 -14.28
CA GLY A 231 11.61 -19.22 -14.04
C GLY A 231 10.50 -18.20 -13.74
N ARG A 232 9.28 -18.68 -13.49
CA ARG A 232 8.18 -17.87 -12.91
C ARG A 232 8.70 -17.24 -11.61
N SER A 233 8.70 -15.91 -11.52
CA SER A 233 9.26 -15.11 -10.40
C SER A 233 10.79 -14.86 -10.42
N GLY A 234 11.47 -15.07 -11.55
CA GLY A 234 12.90 -14.71 -11.71
C GLY A 234 13.88 -15.65 -11.00
N ALA A 235 13.40 -16.82 -10.54
CA ALA A 235 14.26 -17.84 -9.95
C ALA A 235 15.15 -18.51 -11.01
N PRO A 236 16.40 -18.90 -10.68
CA PRO A 236 17.28 -19.56 -11.65
C PRO A 236 16.87 -21.01 -11.90
N GLU A 237 16.36 -21.32 -13.08
CA GLU A 237 16.11 -22.69 -13.54
C GLU A 237 17.25 -23.17 -14.44
N ILE A 238 17.84 -24.33 -14.14
CA ILE A 238 18.90 -24.93 -14.95
C ILE A 238 18.25 -25.62 -16.15
N LYS A 239 18.76 -25.37 -17.36
CA LYS A 239 18.30 -26.03 -18.59
C LYS A 239 18.70 -27.51 -18.61
N GLY A 240 17.93 -28.31 -19.35
CA GLY A 240 18.21 -29.73 -19.59
C GLY A 240 17.31 -30.70 -18.83
N TYR A 241 16.34 -30.17 -18.09
CA TYR A 241 15.27 -30.91 -17.42
C TYR A 241 13.95 -30.81 -18.19
N THR A 242 13.23 -31.94 -18.32
CA THR A 242 11.86 -31.94 -18.86
C THR A 242 10.84 -31.55 -17.80
N GLN A 243 9.73 -30.93 -18.19
CA GLN A 243 8.70 -30.47 -17.24
C GLN A 243 8.09 -31.66 -16.49
N GLU A 244 7.90 -32.79 -17.18
CA GLU A 244 7.40 -34.04 -16.61
C GLU A 244 8.29 -34.54 -15.48
N TYR A 245 9.62 -34.46 -15.62
CA TYR A 245 10.55 -34.89 -14.59
C TYR A 245 10.56 -33.93 -13.38
N LEU A 246 10.47 -32.62 -13.63
CA LEU A 246 10.38 -31.62 -12.56
C LEU A 246 9.09 -31.78 -11.73
N ASP A 247 7.96 -32.04 -12.39
CA ASP A 247 6.67 -32.28 -11.75
C ASP A 247 6.65 -33.62 -11.00
N ALA A 248 7.14 -34.71 -11.62
CA ALA A 248 7.24 -36.03 -10.98
C ALA A 248 8.14 -36.01 -9.73
N SER A 249 9.20 -35.21 -9.76
CA SER A 249 10.08 -35.02 -8.61
C SER A 249 9.47 -34.11 -7.53
N SER A 250 8.29 -33.52 -7.74
CA SER A 250 7.65 -32.53 -6.85
C SER A 250 6.19 -32.87 -6.48
N PRO A 251 5.89 -34.10 -5.99
CA PRO A 251 4.52 -34.57 -5.78
C PRO A 251 3.70 -33.69 -4.81
N ARG A 252 4.34 -33.11 -3.80
CA ARG A 252 3.70 -32.20 -2.84
C ARG A 252 3.15 -30.93 -3.51
N SER A 253 3.89 -30.37 -4.46
CA SER A 253 3.45 -29.18 -5.19
C SER A 253 2.25 -29.49 -6.08
N GLN A 254 2.17 -30.72 -6.61
CA GLN A 254 1.00 -31.19 -7.33
C GLN A 254 -0.21 -31.30 -6.40
N GLN A 255 -0.09 -31.95 -5.24
CA GLN A 255 -1.19 -32.07 -4.28
C GLN A 255 -1.76 -30.71 -3.83
N ILE A 256 -0.90 -29.71 -3.60
CA ILE A 256 -1.33 -28.36 -3.24
C ILE A 256 -2.08 -27.71 -4.40
N ARG A 257 -1.59 -27.83 -5.65
CA ARG A 257 -2.28 -27.33 -6.84
C ARG A 257 -3.65 -27.97 -7.00
N ASP A 258 -3.71 -29.30 -6.93
CA ASP A 258 -4.95 -30.07 -7.08
C ASP A 258 -5.95 -29.73 -5.97
N TYR A 259 -5.50 -29.53 -4.73
CA TYR A 259 -6.36 -29.11 -3.62
C TYR A 259 -6.92 -27.71 -3.87
N LEU A 260 -6.09 -26.74 -4.28
CA LEU A 260 -6.53 -25.37 -4.56
C LEU A 260 -7.55 -25.33 -5.71
N GLU A 261 -7.29 -26.10 -6.77
CA GLU A 261 -8.20 -26.22 -7.91
C GLU A 261 -9.54 -26.85 -7.50
N LYS A 262 -9.53 -27.93 -6.70
CA LYS A 262 -10.75 -28.60 -6.21
C LYS A 262 -11.53 -27.78 -5.20
N SER A 263 -10.86 -26.96 -4.40
CA SER A 263 -11.48 -26.18 -3.35
C SER A 263 -11.93 -24.78 -3.80
N GLY A 264 -11.57 -24.36 -5.02
CA GLY A 264 -11.97 -23.06 -5.59
C GLY A 264 -11.32 -21.85 -4.90
N PHE A 265 -10.43 -22.07 -3.93
CA PHE A 265 -9.74 -21.01 -3.22
C PHE A 265 -8.43 -20.66 -3.92
N ALA A 266 -8.19 -19.37 -4.14
CA ALA A 266 -6.94 -18.83 -4.67
C ALA A 266 -6.27 -17.90 -3.66
N GLY A 267 -4.94 -17.93 -3.60
CA GLY A 267 -4.12 -16.98 -2.84
C GLY A 267 -3.19 -17.63 -1.81
N PRO A 268 -2.30 -16.84 -1.18
CA PRO A 268 -1.25 -17.36 -0.29
C PRO A 268 -1.78 -18.05 0.96
N GLU A 269 -2.88 -17.55 1.53
CA GLU A 269 -3.52 -18.11 2.73
C GLU A 269 -4.20 -19.46 2.41
N ALA A 270 -4.90 -19.54 1.28
CA ALA A 270 -5.46 -20.78 0.77
C ALA A 270 -4.37 -21.83 0.49
N ALA A 271 -3.25 -21.42 -0.12
CA ALA A 271 -2.10 -22.29 -0.35
C ALA A 271 -1.49 -22.81 0.96
N GLN A 272 -1.44 -21.97 2.00
CA GLN A 272 -0.98 -22.38 3.33
C GLN A 272 -1.94 -23.38 3.98
N ILE A 273 -3.26 -23.15 3.90
CA ILE A 273 -4.29 -24.08 4.39
C ILE A 273 -4.21 -25.42 3.66
N ALA A 274 -4.08 -25.39 2.33
CA ALA A 274 -3.90 -26.58 1.49
C ALA A 274 -2.66 -27.36 1.95
N ALA A 275 -1.52 -26.68 2.09
CA ALA A 275 -0.26 -27.29 2.52
C ALA A 275 -0.31 -27.90 3.93
N HIS A 276 -1.17 -27.37 4.81
CA HIS A 276 -1.42 -27.92 6.15
C HIS A 276 -2.42 -29.09 6.13
N SER A 277 -3.39 -29.08 5.22
CA SER A 277 -4.48 -30.07 5.15
C SER A 277 -4.06 -31.34 4.42
N THR A 278 -3.21 -31.22 3.38
CA THR A 278 -2.64 -32.38 2.64
C THR A 278 -1.39 -32.96 3.33
N ARG A 279 -1.32 -32.84 4.66
CA ARG A 279 -0.10 -33.14 5.42
C ARG A 279 -0.09 -34.59 5.91
N ASP A 280 0.76 -35.42 5.32
CA ASP A 280 1.08 -36.75 5.85
C ASP A 280 1.89 -36.67 7.16
N LYS A 281 1.81 -37.75 7.97
CA LYS A 281 2.66 -37.91 9.15
C LYS A 281 4.13 -38.02 8.70
N LYS A 282 5.05 -37.40 9.45
CA LYS A 282 6.50 -37.50 9.18
C LYS A 282 6.93 -38.95 9.38
N GLU A 283 7.21 -39.68 8.30
CA GLU A 283 7.95 -40.94 8.32
C GLU A 283 9.44 -40.67 8.14
N ILE A 284 10.27 -41.32 8.96
CA ILE A 284 11.73 -41.19 8.92
C ILE A 284 12.25 -42.33 8.04
N HIS A 285 12.77 -41.99 6.85
CA HIS A 285 13.37 -42.96 5.91
C HIS A 285 14.88 -42.99 6.08
N LYS A 286 15.52 -44.14 5.82
CA LYS A 286 16.98 -44.19 5.88
C LYS A 286 17.58 -43.40 4.72
N PRO A 287 18.70 -42.70 4.97
CA PRO A 287 19.47 -42.01 3.95
C PRO A 287 19.67 -42.70 2.60
N SER A 288 20.10 -43.95 2.64
CA SER A 288 20.37 -44.75 1.44
C SER A 288 19.11 -45.10 0.64
N GLU A 289 17.96 -45.23 1.31
CA GLU A 289 16.68 -45.56 0.68
C GLU A 289 16.13 -44.36 -0.08
N VAL A 290 16.25 -43.16 0.50
CA VAL A 290 15.84 -41.90 -0.16
C VAL A 290 16.66 -41.64 -1.42
N LEU A 291 17.99 -41.77 -1.34
CA LEU A 291 18.86 -41.61 -2.50
C LEU A 291 18.58 -42.66 -3.58
N ALA A 292 18.34 -43.92 -3.19
CA ALA A 292 17.99 -44.99 -4.11
C ALA A 292 16.68 -44.68 -4.85
N ALA A 293 15.66 -44.20 -4.14
CA ALA A 293 14.38 -43.77 -4.74
C ALA A 293 14.57 -42.59 -5.70
N HIS A 294 15.43 -41.62 -5.37
CA HIS A 294 15.75 -40.50 -6.26
C HIS A 294 16.46 -40.97 -7.53
N ARG A 295 17.43 -41.89 -7.39
CA ARG A 295 18.17 -42.45 -8.52
C ARG A 295 17.31 -43.34 -9.40
N GLN A 296 16.37 -44.09 -8.83
CA GLN A 296 15.39 -44.87 -9.58
C GLN A 296 14.49 -43.96 -10.42
N LEU A 297 13.90 -42.93 -9.80
CA LEU A 297 13.10 -41.94 -10.53
C LEU A 297 13.93 -41.25 -11.61
N ALA A 298 15.17 -40.84 -11.31
CA ALA A 298 16.04 -40.23 -12.30
C ALA A 298 16.30 -41.16 -13.51
N ALA A 299 16.45 -42.47 -13.28
CA ALA A 299 16.65 -43.45 -14.33
C ALA A 299 15.42 -43.58 -15.26
N GLU A 300 14.21 -43.52 -14.71
CA GLU A 300 12.96 -43.52 -15.48
C GLU A 300 12.86 -42.34 -16.45
N PHE A 301 13.47 -41.21 -16.10
CA PHE A 301 13.51 -40.00 -16.92
C PHE A 301 14.84 -39.81 -17.69
N GLY A 302 15.69 -40.84 -17.74
CA GLY A 302 16.92 -40.84 -18.55
C GLY A 302 18.13 -40.17 -17.90
N ASN A 303 18.21 -40.15 -16.56
CA ASN A 303 19.32 -39.61 -15.76
C ASN A 303 19.71 -38.17 -16.14
N GLN A 304 18.71 -37.32 -16.34
CA GLN A 304 18.90 -35.95 -16.83
C GLN A 304 19.84 -35.14 -15.92
N ALA A 305 19.79 -35.35 -14.60
CA ALA A 305 20.65 -34.65 -13.65
C ALA A 305 22.14 -34.95 -13.87
N ASP A 306 22.52 -36.22 -14.05
CA ASP A 306 23.90 -36.63 -14.32
C ASP A 306 24.41 -36.04 -15.64
N ARG A 307 23.57 -36.07 -16.68
CA ARG A 307 23.88 -35.46 -17.98
C ARG A 307 24.13 -33.95 -17.85
N VAL A 308 23.23 -33.23 -17.18
CA VAL A 308 23.33 -31.78 -16.98
C VAL A 308 24.62 -31.40 -16.24
N VAL A 309 24.98 -32.15 -15.19
CA VAL A 309 26.26 -31.95 -14.46
C VAL A 309 27.46 -32.21 -15.36
N ALA A 310 27.46 -33.31 -16.12
CA ALA A 310 28.57 -33.66 -17.01
C ALA A 310 28.78 -32.59 -18.10
N GLU A 311 27.71 -32.13 -18.72
CA GLU A 311 27.76 -31.05 -19.71
C GLU A 311 28.27 -29.74 -19.11
N ALA A 312 27.82 -29.38 -17.90
CA ALA A 312 28.29 -28.18 -17.22
C ALA A 312 29.78 -28.24 -16.89
N ARG A 313 30.28 -29.40 -16.44
CA ARG A 313 31.73 -29.62 -16.21
C ARG A 313 32.54 -29.47 -17.50
N ALA A 314 32.05 -30.05 -18.60
CA ALA A 314 32.68 -29.90 -19.90
C ALA A 314 32.74 -28.41 -20.33
N ARG A 315 31.62 -27.68 -20.19
CA ARG A 315 31.57 -26.23 -20.49
C ARG A 315 32.48 -25.40 -19.58
N GLY A 316 32.49 -25.69 -18.28
CA GLY A 316 33.33 -24.98 -17.30
C GLY A 316 34.82 -25.10 -17.62
N SER A 317 35.28 -26.27 -18.06
CA SER A 317 36.66 -26.48 -18.49
C SER A 317 37.04 -25.74 -19.79
N ALA A 318 36.07 -25.44 -20.65
CA ALA A 318 36.28 -24.69 -21.90
C ALA A 318 36.10 -23.16 -21.73
N GLN A 319 35.44 -22.71 -20.67
CA GLN A 319 35.06 -21.31 -20.46
C GLN A 319 36.10 -20.46 -19.71
N GLU A 320 37.18 -21.05 -19.19
CA GLU A 320 38.28 -20.29 -18.54
C GLU A 320 38.94 -19.25 -19.46
N HIS A 321 38.68 -19.25 -20.78
CA HIS A 321 39.38 -18.38 -21.74
C HIS A 321 38.50 -17.42 -22.57
N THR A 322 37.16 -17.39 -22.44
CA THR A 322 36.32 -16.72 -23.48
C THR A 322 35.13 -15.87 -23.05
N ARG A 323 35.04 -15.35 -21.82
CA ARG A 323 34.00 -14.36 -21.48
C ARG A 323 34.51 -13.27 -20.54
N VAL A 324 34.82 -12.09 -21.11
CA VAL A 324 34.76 -10.82 -20.39
C VAL A 324 33.56 -10.06 -20.96
N PRO A 325 32.36 -10.17 -20.35
CA PRO A 325 31.29 -9.23 -20.66
C PRO A 325 31.74 -7.81 -20.31
N ASN A 326 31.17 -6.78 -20.95
CA ASN A 326 31.33 -5.39 -20.52
C ASN A 326 30.51 -5.15 -19.24
N ILE A 327 30.93 -5.78 -18.13
CA ILE A 327 30.25 -5.77 -16.82
C ILE A 327 29.93 -4.33 -16.36
N PRO A 328 30.82 -3.33 -16.50
CA PRO A 328 30.51 -1.96 -16.07
C PRO A 328 29.29 -1.35 -16.77
N GLU A 329 29.14 -1.56 -18.08
CA GLU A 329 28.02 -1.03 -18.85
C GLU A 329 26.70 -1.71 -18.46
N GLN A 330 26.71 -3.03 -18.29
CA GLN A 330 25.51 -3.78 -17.87
C GLN A 330 25.02 -3.37 -16.47
N VAL A 331 25.95 -3.16 -15.53
CA VAL A 331 25.62 -2.65 -14.19
C VAL A 331 25.02 -1.25 -14.28
N GLN A 332 25.61 -0.38 -15.10
CA GLN A 332 25.08 0.97 -15.29
C GLN A 332 23.68 0.94 -15.90
N GLU A 333 23.44 0.12 -16.92
CA GLU A 333 22.11 -0.04 -17.52
C GLU A 333 21.10 -0.57 -16.51
N ALA A 334 21.47 -1.53 -15.66
CA ALA A 334 20.60 -2.11 -14.65
C ALA A 334 20.16 -1.08 -13.60
N VAL A 335 21.10 -0.27 -13.08
CA VAL A 335 20.79 0.80 -12.11
C VAL A 335 20.00 1.94 -12.77
N THR A 336 20.29 2.29 -14.02
CA THR A 336 19.52 3.30 -14.77
C THR A 336 18.08 2.82 -15.04
N PHE A 337 17.89 1.55 -15.36
CA PHE A 337 16.57 0.94 -15.48
C PHE A 337 15.82 1.01 -14.15
N ALA A 338 16.45 0.59 -13.06
CA ALA A 338 15.84 0.65 -11.73
C ALA A 338 15.45 2.06 -11.31
N LYS A 339 16.30 3.07 -11.61
CA LYS A 339 15.98 4.48 -11.44
C LYS A 339 14.71 4.84 -12.22
N SER A 340 14.72 4.59 -13.53
CA SER A 340 13.62 4.98 -14.42
C SER A 340 12.29 4.34 -14.02
N ARG A 341 12.33 3.06 -13.61
CA ARG A 341 11.16 2.30 -13.17
C ARG A 341 10.59 2.82 -11.84
N ASN A 342 11.43 2.97 -10.82
CA ASN A 342 10.96 3.31 -9.47
C ASN A 342 10.54 4.79 -9.38
N PHE A 343 11.24 5.69 -10.08
CA PHE A 343 10.95 7.12 -10.07
C PHE A 343 9.90 7.56 -11.13
N GLU A 344 9.29 6.64 -11.87
CA GLU A 344 8.18 6.97 -12.80
C GLU A 344 6.92 7.36 -12.01
N ARG A 345 6.61 6.59 -10.96
CA ARG A 345 5.38 6.75 -10.17
C ARG A 345 5.61 7.42 -8.82
N GLU A 346 6.80 7.29 -8.24
CA GLU A 346 7.12 7.89 -6.93
C GLU A 346 8.30 8.86 -7.02
N ALA A 347 8.22 9.99 -6.32
CA ALA A 347 9.35 10.94 -6.28
C ALA A 347 10.43 10.52 -5.25
N VAL A 348 10.06 9.66 -4.31
CA VAL A 348 10.92 9.10 -3.26
C VAL A 348 10.62 7.61 -3.15
N THR A 349 11.64 6.77 -3.10
CA THR A 349 11.49 5.31 -3.05
C THR A 349 12.48 4.69 -2.07
N ASP A 350 12.15 3.49 -1.61
CA ASP A 350 13.02 2.69 -0.77
C ASP A 350 14.19 2.15 -1.59
N GLU A 351 15.39 2.25 -1.02
CA GLU A 351 16.60 1.67 -1.58
C GLU A 351 16.45 0.20 -2.00
N ARG A 352 15.71 -0.59 -1.22
CA ARG A 352 15.49 -2.02 -1.47
C ARG A 352 14.79 -2.26 -2.80
N ASP A 353 13.86 -1.38 -3.19
CA ASP A 353 13.15 -1.48 -4.46
C ASP A 353 14.08 -1.19 -5.64
N ILE A 354 14.92 -0.15 -5.52
CA ILE A 354 15.94 0.18 -6.53
C ILE A 354 16.91 -1.02 -6.71
N MET A 355 17.42 -1.56 -5.61
CA MET A 355 18.36 -2.69 -5.67
C MET A 355 17.70 -3.95 -6.26
N ARG A 356 16.49 -4.28 -5.79
CA ARG A 356 15.71 -5.43 -6.26
C ARG A 356 15.51 -5.37 -7.77
N ASP A 357 15.09 -4.23 -8.29
CA ASP A 357 14.77 -4.09 -9.71
C ASP A 357 16.02 -4.02 -10.59
N ALA A 358 17.13 -3.46 -10.08
CA ALA A 358 18.43 -3.53 -10.75
C ALA A 358 18.95 -4.97 -10.85
N LEU A 359 18.86 -5.75 -9.77
CA LEU A 359 19.26 -7.16 -9.77
C LEU A 359 18.40 -8.01 -10.70
N ARG A 360 17.07 -7.81 -10.65
CA ARG A 360 16.14 -8.48 -11.57
C ARG A 360 16.44 -8.12 -13.03
N ARG A 361 16.85 -6.87 -13.32
CA ARG A 361 17.26 -6.47 -14.67
C ARG A 361 18.58 -7.09 -15.12
N GLY A 362 19.51 -7.30 -14.19
CA GLY A 362 20.80 -7.95 -14.42
C GLY A 362 20.70 -9.46 -14.67
N MET A 363 19.57 -10.10 -14.35
CA MET A 363 19.26 -11.51 -14.68
C MET A 363 20.38 -12.49 -14.28
N GLY A 364 21.04 -12.24 -13.14
CA GLY A 364 22.12 -13.09 -12.65
C GLY A 364 23.46 -12.95 -13.38
N ASP A 365 23.60 -12.05 -14.35
CA ASP A 365 24.91 -11.64 -14.88
C ASP A 365 25.64 -10.69 -13.91
N LEU A 366 24.89 -10.08 -13.00
CA LEU A 366 25.37 -9.10 -12.02
C LEU A 366 25.27 -9.64 -10.60
N THR A 367 26.31 -9.39 -9.80
CA THR A 367 26.28 -9.63 -8.36
C THR A 367 25.63 -8.47 -7.62
N TYR A 368 25.20 -8.72 -6.38
CA TYR A 368 24.70 -7.64 -5.54
C TYR A 368 25.75 -6.56 -5.26
N SER A 369 27.00 -6.97 -5.01
CA SER A 369 28.09 -6.03 -4.78
C SER A 369 28.29 -5.05 -5.93
N GLN A 370 28.26 -5.53 -7.18
CA GLN A 370 28.43 -4.68 -8.36
C GLN A 370 27.32 -3.64 -8.48
N VAL A 371 26.07 -4.05 -8.28
CA VAL A 371 24.91 -3.14 -8.31
C VAL A 371 24.99 -2.11 -7.17
N ARG A 372 25.35 -2.56 -5.96
CA ARG A 372 25.53 -1.73 -4.77
C ARG A 372 26.62 -0.68 -4.99
N ASP A 373 27.80 -1.08 -5.45
CA ASP A 373 28.93 -0.19 -5.69
C ASP A 373 28.57 0.89 -6.72
N ASN A 374 27.88 0.52 -7.81
CA ASN A 374 27.45 1.50 -8.81
C ASN A 374 26.40 2.47 -8.27
N PHE A 375 25.46 1.98 -7.46
CA PHE A 375 24.47 2.83 -6.80
C PHE A 375 25.13 3.81 -5.83
N GLU A 376 26.06 3.34 -4.98
CA GLU A 376 26.79 4.19 -4.03
C GLU A 376 27.67 5.23 -4.74
N GLN A 377 28.30 4.88 -5.86
CA GLN A 377 29.02 5.83 -6.70
C GLN A 377 28.08 6.94 -7.23
N ARG A 378 26.90 6.56 -7.76
CA ARG A 378 25.91 7.53 -8.25
C ARG A 378 25.33 8.39 -7.13
N GLN A 379 25.16 7.82 -5.94
CA GLN A 379 24.83 8.57 -4.73
C GLN A 379 25.92 9.60 -4.40
N ALA A 380 27.20 9.22 -4.44
CA ALA A 380 28.31 10.12 -4.19
C ALA A 380 28.40 11.27 -5.21
N THR A 381 28.02 11.03 -6.47
CA THR A 381 27.91 12.09 -7.50
C THR A 381 26.65 12.97 -7.36
N GLY A 382 25.74 12.61 -6.46
CA GLY A 382 24.47 13.31 -6.22
C GLY A 382 23.35 12.98 -7.20
N GLU A 383 23.49 11.96 -8.07
CA GLU A 383 22.39 11.49 -8.93
C GLU A 383 21.23 10.96 -8.07
N PHE A 384 21.56 10.08 -7.11
CA PHE A 384 20.67 9.68 -6.02
C PHE A 384 20.97 10.50 -4.78
N GLN A 385 19.94 11.00 -4.11
CA GLN A 385 20.06 11.79 -2.90
C GLN A 385 19.24 11.15 -1.79
N ARG A 386 19.83 11.07 -0.59
CA ARG A 386 19.17 10.46 0.55
C ARG A 386 18.02 11.35 1.00
N ALA A 387 16.87 10.73 1.20
CA ALA A 387 15.68 11.33 1.72
C ALA A 387 15.54 11.03 3.24
N PRO A 388 15.19 11.99 4.11
CA PRO A 388 14.63 11.68 5.41
C PRO A 388 13.42 10.77 5.24
N GLY A 389 13.46 9.59 5.87
CA GLY A 389 12.32 8.68 5.92
C GLY A 389 11.24 9.20 6.86
N GLN A 390 10.02 8.67 6.71
CA GLN A 390 8.93 8.93 7.66
C GLN A 390 9.16 8.14 8.96
N LYS A 391 8.42 8.51 10.03
CA LYS A 391 8.57 7.98 11.40
C LYS A 391 8.45 6.44 11.49
N HIS A 392 7.88 5.77 10.49
CA HIS A 392 7.65 4.32 10.49
C HIS A 392 8.34 3.58 9.33
N ASP A 393 9.18 4.25 8.56
CA ASP A 393 9.89 3.63 7.45
C ASP A 393 10.90 2.59 7.93
N THR A 394 10.93 1.45 7.25
CA THR A 394 11.82 0.33 7.59
C THR A 394 13.14 0.34 6.83
N GLY A 395 13.27 1.17 5.79
CA GLY A 395 14.44 1.27 4.92
C GLY A 395 14.92 2.71 4.69
N ARG A 396 16.03 2.83 3.96
CA ARG A 396 16.56 4.14 3.55
C ARG A 396 15.78 4.64 2.34
N GLN A 397 15.24 5.86 2.44
CA GLN A 397 14.55 6.52 1.34
C GLN A 397 15.54 7.28 0.46
N PHE A 398 15.26 7.33 -0.84
CA PHE A 398 16.04 8.05 -1.84
C PHE A 398 15.17 8.82 -2.82
N THR A 399 15.67 9.96 -3.27
CA THR A 399 15.17 10.73 -4.42
C THR A 399 16.25 10.93 -5.46
N THR A 400 15.93 11.57 -6.58
CA THR A 400 16.90 11.91 -7.63
C THR A 400 17.09 13.41 -7.76
N ARG A 401 18.28 13.82 -8.20
CA ARG A 401 18.55 15.23 -8.54
C ARG A 401 17.57 15.78 -9.58
N GLU A 402 17.18 14.94 -10.54
CA GLU A 402 16.23 15.27 -11.60
C GLU A 402 14.85 15.60 -10.99
N ALA A 403 14.32 14.72 -10.13
CA ALA A 403 13.04 14.95 -9.46
C ALA A 403 13.02 16.23 -8.61
N ILE A 404 14.08 16.47 -7.82
CA ILE A 404 14.22 17.71 -7.04
C ILE A 404 14.21 18.93 -7.97
N ALA A 405 14.95 18.88 -9.08
CA ALA A 405 15.04 19.99 -10.02
C ALA A 405 13.69 20.28 -10.71
N GLU A 406 12.96 19.24 -11.14
CA GLU A 406 11.63 19.37 -11.76
C GLU A 406 10.61 20.02 -10.80
N GLU A 407 10.60 19.60 -9.53
CA GLU A 407 9.72 20.18 -8.50
C GLU A 407 10.09 21.63 -8.17
N LEU A 408 11.38 21.92 -7.96
CA LEU A 408 11.85 23.29 -7.71
C LEU A 408 11.59 24.21 -8.89
N ALA A 409 11.73 23.72 -10.14
CA ALA A 409 11.43 24.50 -11.33
C ALA A 409 9.95 24.90 -11.38
N THR A 410 9.05 23.97 -11.06
CA THR A 410 7.60 24.22 -10.98
C THR A 410 7.27 25.27 -9.91
N ILE A 411 7.80 25.10 -8.69
CA ILE A 411 7.59 26.07 -7.59
C ILE A 411 8.15 27.44 -7.95
N LYS A 412 9.37 27.49 -8.52
CA LYS A 412 10.02 28.74 -8.92
C LYS A 412 9.23 29.46 -10.00
N HIS A 413 8.71 28.74 -11.00
CA HIS A 413 7.87 29.34 -12.04
C HIS A 413 6.62 29.99 -11.45
N MET A 414 5.97 29.32 -10.50
CA MET A 414 4.82 29.86 -9.77
C MET A 414 5.19 31.12 -8.98
N GLN A 415 6.26 31.08 -8.18
CA GLN A 415 6.71 32.21 -7.36
C GLN A 415 7.11 33.42 -8.22
N GLN A 416 7.78 33.20 -9.34
CA GLN A 416 8.13 34.26 -10.29
C GLN A 416 6.91 34.90 -10.98
N GLY A 417 5.76 34.21 -10.99
CA GLY A 417 4.51 34.73 -11.53
C GLY A 417 3.68 35.56 -10.54
N GLN A 418 4.07 35.62 -9.26
CA GLN A 418 3.31 36.34 -8.23
C GLN A 418 3.41 37.85 -8.40
N SER A 419 2.26 38.54 -8.34
CA SER A 419 2.16 40.00 -8.48
C SER A 419 2.82 40.56 -9.75
N THR A 420 2.74 39.82 -10.87
CA THR A 420 3.39 40.21 -12.14
C THR A 420 2.43 40.61 -13.26
N VAL A 421 1.12 40.39 -13.07
CA VAL A 421 0.09 40.69 -14.08
C VAL A 421 -0.98 41.61 -13.53
N GLU A 422 -1.61 42.37 -14.42
CA GLU A 422 -2.79 43.16 -14.09
C GLU A 422 -4.00 42.24 -13.83
N PRO A 423 -4.95 42.66 -12.98
CA PRO A 423 -6.20 41.94 -12.75
C PRO A 423 -6.99 41.78 -14.05
N ILE A 424 -7.75 40.67 -14.15
CA ILE A 424 -8.69 40.48 -15.26
C ILE A 424 -9.81 41.53 -15.17
N MET A 425 -10.25 41.81 -13.94
CA MET A 425 -11.30 42.79 -13.64
C MET A 425 -10.91 43.66 -12.44
N ARG A 426 -11.41 44.90 -12.43
CA ARG A 426 -11.38 45.74 -11.22
C ARG A 426 -12.29 45.14 -10.14
N GLN A 427 -11.98 45.40 -8.89
CA GLN A 427 -12.67 44.81 -7.73
C GLN A 427 -14.19 45.02 -7.77
N GLU A 428 -14.65 46.25 -8.02
CA GLU A 428 -16.08 46.58 -8.12
C GLU A 428 -16.79 45.75 -9.21
N ASN A 429 -16.22 45.73 -10.42
CA ASN A 429 -16.78 44.96 -11.53
C ASN A 429 -16.78 43.44 -11.26
N ALA A 430 -15.77 42.94 -10.55
CA ALA A 430 -15.68 41.52 -10.21
C ALA A 430 -16.76 41.11 -9.20
N ALA A 431 -17.02 41.95 -8.20
CA ALA A 431 -18.10 41.76 -7.22
C ALA A 431 -19.48 41.81 -7.90
N ASP A 432 -19.70 42.79 -8.78
CA ASP A 432 -20.94 42.87 -9.55
C ASP A 432 -21.13 41.63 -10.42
N HIS A 433 -20.08 41.15 -11.09
CA HIS A 433 -20.12 39.96 -11.92
C HIS A 433 -20.41 38.69 -11.11
N ALA A 434 -19.75 38.52 -9.96
CA ALA A 434 -20.00 37.41 -9.04
C ALA A 434 -21.44 37.42 -8.52
N GLY A 435 -22.02 38.60 -8.30
CA GLY A 435 -23.41 38.79 -7.87
C GLY A 435 -24.47 38.58 -8.96
N THR A 436 -24.10 38.42 -10.24
CA THR A 436 -25.08 38.28 -11.33
C THR A 436 -25.92 36.99 -11.29
N ARG A 437 -25.47 35.96 -10.57
CA ARG A 437 -26.15 34.66 -10.45
C ARG A 437 -26.65 34.47 -9.02
N GLU A 438 -27.96 34.58 -8.82
CA GLU A 438 -28.60 34.47 -7.49
C GLU A 438 -28.36 33.12 -6.77
N PHE A 439 -28.06 32.06 -7.52
CA PHE A 439 -27.85 30.72 -6.97
C PHE A 439 -26.40 30.45 -6.51
N LEU A 440 -25.47 31.39 -6.74
CA LEU A 440 -24.11 31.26 -6.23
C LEU A 440 -24.08 31.56 -4.73
N ASN A 441 -23.46 30.67 -3.96
CA ASN A 441 -23.28 30.90 -2.52
C ASN A 441 -22.13 31.91 -2.26
N PRO A 442 -22.02 32.48 -1.04
CA PRO A 442 -20.99 33.47 -0.72
C PRO A 442 -19.55 32.99 -0.93
N ALA A 443 -19.27 31.69 -0.71
CA ALA A 443 -17.94 31.13 -0.93
C ALA A 443 -17.58 31.08 -2.43
N GLN A 444 -18.55 30.73 -3.28
CA GLN A 444 -18.41 30.76 -4.73
C GLN A 444 -18.22 32.18 -5.27
N GLN A 445 -19.03 33.14 -4.79
CA GLN A 445 -18.91 34.55 -5.17
C GLN A 445 -17.52 35.10 -4.81
N LYS A 446 -17.07 34.88 -3.58
CA LYS A 446 -15.74 35.28 -3.11
C LYS A 446 -14.62 34.65 -3.94
N ALA A 447 -14.73 33.36 -4.29
CA ALA A 447 -13.73 32.69 -5.13
C ALA A 447 -13.67 33.30 -6.54
N ILE A 448 -14.81 33.64 -7.14
CA ILE A 448 -14.87 34.32 -8.44
C ILE A 448 -14.17 35.68 -8.36
N GLU A 449 -14.49 36.48 -7.34
CA GLU A 449 -13.88 37.78 -7.11
C GLU A 449 -12.36 37.68 -6.95
N GLU A 450 -11.89 36.79 -6.08
CA GLU A 450 -10.46 36.61 -5.80
C GLU A 450 -9.66 36.18 -7.02
N VAL A 451 -10.20 35.29 -7.86
CA VAL A 451 -9.55 34.84 -9.10
C VAL A 451 -9.49 35.98 -10.12
N LEU A 452 -10.61 36.67 -10.36
CA LEU A 452 -10.69 37.74 -11.37
C LEU A 452 -9.90 38.99 -10.98
N THR A 453 -9.70 39.23 -9.68
CA THR A 453 -8.95 40.38 -9.13
C THR A 453 -7.49 40.07 -8.80
N SER A 454 -7.06 38.81 -8.89
CA SER A 454 -5.68 38.41 -8.56
C SER A 454 -4.65 39.14 -9.43
N HIS A 455 -3.46 39.42 -8.88
CA HIS A 455 -2.30 39.91 -9.64
C HIS A 455 -1.29 38.80 -9.97
N ASP A 456 -1.62 37.55 -9.63
CA ASP A 456 -0.74 36.41 -9.83
C ASP A 456 -1.02 35.75 -11.18
N ARG A 457 0.04 35.28 -11.85
CA ARG A 457 -0.09 34.50 -13.09
C ARG A 457 -0.68 33.13 -12.84
N ILE A 458 -0.37 32.52 -11.69
CA ILE A 458 -0.88 31.21 -11.31
C ILE A 458 -1.70 31.37 -10.04
N HIS A 459 -2.97 30.97 -10.11
CA HIS A 459 -3.92 31.03 -9.01
C HIS A 459 -4.49 29.63 -8.75
N GLY A 460 -4.66 29.26 -7.49
CA GLY A 460 -5.29 28.00 -7.08
C GLY A 460 -6.77 28.14 -6.77
N LEU A 461 -7.56 27.11 -7.04
CA LEU A 461 -8.93 26.96 -6.57
C LEU A 461 -9.05 25.60 -5.89
N GLN A 462 -9.02 25.59 -4.56
CA GLN A 462 -9.22 24.39 -3.76
C GLN A 462 -10.72 24.20 -3.54
N GLY A 463 -11.30 23.11 -4.07
CA GLY A 463 -12.73 22.85 -3.93
C GLY A 463 -13.05 21.41 -3.56
N LEU A 464 -13.79 21.24 -2.47
CA LEU A 464 -14.24 19.94 -1.98
C LEU A 464 -15.13 19.22 -3.00
N ALA A 465 -15.27 17.90 -2.84
CA ALA A 465 -16.13 17.08 -3.67
C ALA A 465 -17.58 17.59 -3.59
N GLY A 466 -18.12 18.07 -4.71
CA GLY A 466 -19.50 18.54 -4.77
C GLY A 466 -19.72 19.99 -4.29
N SER A 467 -18.69 20.84 -4.28
CA SER A 467 -18.81 22.27 -3.92
C SER A 467 -19.24 23.21 -5.06
N GLY A 468 -19.61 22.66 -6.23
CA GLY A 468 -20.03 23.44 -7.39
C GLY A 468 -18.90 24.07 -8.20
N LYS A 469 -17.71 23.44 -8.25
CA LYS A 469 -16.53 23.89 -9.00
C LYS A 469 -16.85 24.32 -10.43
N THR A 470 -17.55 23.48 -11.20
CA THR A 470 -17.89 23.75 -12.61
C THR A 470 -18.66 25.06 -12.77
N THR A 471 -19.65 25.30 -11.91
CA THR A 471 -20.45 26.52 -11.91
C THR A 471 -19.61 27.77 -11.61
N THR A 472 -18.69 27.68 -10.64
CA THR A 472 -17.73 28.77 -10.35
C THR A 472 -16.82 29.03 -11.54
N LEU A 473 -16.33 27.98 -12.20
CA LEU A 473 -15.46 28.11 -13.37
C LEU A 473 -16.18 28.76 -14.55
N GLU A 474 -17.45 28.44 -14.80
CA GLU A 474 -18.24 29.08 -15.86
C GLU A 474 -18.32 30.59 -15.64
N ALA A 475 -18.57 31.03 -14.41
CA ALA A 475 -18.62 32.46 -14.08
C ALA A 475 -17.24 33.12 -14.27
N ILE A 476 -16.14 32.47 -13.88
CA ILE A 476 -14.79 32.99 -14.11
C ILE A 476 -14.49 33.09 -15.61
N ARG A 477 -14.85 32.07 -16.40
CA ARG A 477 -14.69 32.06 -17.87
C ARG A 477 -15.41 33.25 -18.49
N GLU A 478 -16.69 33.45 -18.17
CA GLU A 478 -17.50 34.55 -18.69
C GLU A 478 -16.90 35.92 -18.31
N GLY A 479 -16.42 36.07 -17.07
CA GLY A 479 -15.74 37.29 -16.63
C GLY A 479 -14.45 37.55 -17.41
N ALA A 480 -13.66 36.52 -17.67
CA ALA A 480 -12.40 36.62 -18.42
C ALA A 480 -12.62 36.92 -19.90
N GLU A 481 -13.54 36.23 -20.57
CA GLU A 481 -13.87 36.44 -21.99
C GLU A 481 -14.40 37.85 -22.24
N ARG A 482 -15.26 38.38 -21.35
CA ARG A 482 -15.76 39.77 -21.42
C ARG A 482 -14.63 40.81 -21.32
N ASN A 483 -13.50 40.44 -20.74
CA ASN A 483 -12.32 41.30 -20.58
C ASN A 483 -11.19 40.93 -21.55
N GLY A 484 -11.51 40.24 -22.64
CA GLY A 484 -10.60 40.00 -23.77
C GLY A 484 -9.61 38.86 -23.59
N TYR A 485 -9.87 37.93 -22.66
CA TYR A 485 -9.10 36.68 -22.54
C TYR A 485 -9.71 35.57 -23.38
N ALA A 486 -8.88 34.80 -24.08
CA ALA A 486 -9.23 33.49 -24.57
C ALA A 486 -9.11 32.48 -23.42
N VAL A 487 -10.17 31.70 -23.17
CA VAL A 487 -10.20 30.73 -22.07
C VAL A 487 -10.16 29.32 -22.62
N GLU A 488 -9.17 28.54 -22.17
CA GLU A 488 -9.01 27.14 -22.55
C GLU A 488 -8.94 26.26 -21.30
N GLY A 489 -9.70 25.17 -21.33
CA GLY A 489 -9.77 24.19 -20.25
C GLY A 489 -8.89 22.96 -20.51
N PHE A 490 -8.26 22.45 -19.46
CA PHE A 490 -7.54 21.19 -19.50
C PHE A 490 -7.91 20.32 -18.32
N ALA A 491 -7.78 19.01 -18.48
CA ALA A 491 -7.79 18.08 -17.36
C ALA A 491 -6.88 16.88 -17.62
N PRO A 492 -6.35 16.21 -16.56
CA PRO A 492 -5.53 15.02 -16.73
C PRO A 492 -6.26 13.83 -17.36
N THR A 493 -7.59 13.76 -17.24
CA THR A 493 -8.40 12.66 -17.78
C THR A 493 -9.35 13.13 -18.90
N SER A 494 -9.59 12.27 -19.90
CA SER A 494 -10.52 12.56 -21.00
C SER A 494 -11.95 12.82 -20.51
N ARG A 495 -12.33 12.20 -19.38
CA ARG A 495 -13.64 12.39 -18.76
C ARG A 495 -13.80 13.77 -18.14
N ALA A 496 -12.86 14.21 -17.31
CA ALA A 496 -12.88 15.55 -16.72
C ALA A 496 -12.81 16.65 -17.80
N ALA A 497 -11.98 16.45 -18.84
CA ALA A 497 -11.97 17.35 -19.99
C ALA A 497 -13.32 17.35 -20.75
N GLY A 498 -14.00 16.21 -20.78
CA GLY A 498 -15.37 16.08 -21.29
C GLY A 498 -16.37 16.91 -20.49
N GLN A 499 -16.34 16.82 -19.16
CA GLN A 499 -17.22 17.60 -18.27
C GLN A 499 -17.03 19.11 -18.46
N LEU A 500 -15.79 19.58 -18.66
CA LEU A 500 -15.54 20.97 -19.02
C LEU A 500 -16.15 21.34 -20.38
N ARG A 501 -16.05 20.48 -21.41
CA ARG A 501 -16.71 20.74 -22.71
C ARG A 501 -18.22 20.80 -22.59
N ASP A 502 -18.81 19.93 -21.78
CA ASP A 502 -20.26 19.89 -21.56
C ASP A 502 -20.73 21.18 -20.84
N ALA A 503 -19.87 21.78 -20.01
CA ALA A 503 -20.05 23.10 -19.40
C ALA A 503 -19.71 24.29 -20.33
N GLY A 504 -19.46 24.05 -21.61
CA GLY A 504 -19.24 25.10 -22.62
C GLY A 504 -17.81 25.60 -22.78
N PHE A 505 -16.81 24.93 -22.20
CA PHE A 505 -15.40 25.29 -22.36
C PHE A 505 -14.81 24.72 -23.66
N GLN A 506 -13.88 25.46 -24.27
CA GLN A 506 -12.92 24.84 -25.18
C GLN A 506 -11.93 24.02 -24.34
N ALA A 507 -12.13 22.71 -24.25
CA ALA A 507 -11.34 21.87 -23.35
C ALA A 507 -10.80 20.57 -23.96
N ASP A 508 -9.57 20.22 -23.59
CA ASP A 508 -8.88 18.99 -24.00
C ASP A 508 -8.11 18.35 -22.82
N THR A 509 -7.55 17.17 -23.02
CA THR A 509 -6.65 16.56 -22.04
C THR A 509 -5.32 17.32 -21.96
N LEU A 510 -4.76 17.43 -20.74
CA LEU A 510 -3.44 18.01 -20.52
C LEU A 510 -2.38 17.27 -21.36
N GLN A 511 -2.44 15.94 -21.40
CA GLN A 511 -1.53 15.13 -22.22
C GLN A 511 -1.67 15.43 -23.72
N GLY A 512 -2.90 15.63 -24.22
CA GLY A 512 -3.16 16.02 -25.61
C GLY A 512 -2.52 17.35 -25.98
N PHE A 513 -2.65 18.35 -25.11
CA PHE A 513 -1.98 19.65 -25.26
C PHE A 513 -0.45 19.51 -25.30
N LEU A 514 0.13 18.76 -24.35
CA LEU A 514 1.58 18.55 -24.29
C LEU A 514 2.12 17.84 -25.55
N ALA A 515 1.39 16.85 -26.06
CA ALA A 515 1.76 16.06 -27.23
C ALA A 515 1.75 16.85 -28.54
N ARG A 516 0.90 17.87 -28.69
CA ARG A 516 0.87 18.76 -29.86
C ARG A 516 2.01 19.79 -29.89
N GLY A 517 2.89 19.78 -28.89
CA GLY A 517 3.96 20.77 -28.77
C GLY A 517 3.60 21.95 -27.87
N GLY A 518 2.36 22.03 -27.37
CA GLY A 518 1.80 23.20 -26.69
C GLY A 518 1.09 24.11 -27.69
N VAL A 519 0.95 25.40 -27.36
CA VAL A 519 0.68 26.40 -28.40
C VAL A 519 1.87 26.34 -29.35
N GLU A 520 1.66 26.02 -30.64
CA GLU A 520 2.71 26.20 -31.64
C GLU A 520 3.33 27.58 -31.39
N ARG A 521 4.64 27.68 -31.15
CA ARG A 521 5.33 28.94 -30.81
C ARG A 521 5.19 30.04 -31.90
N SER A 522 4.37 29.85 -32.92
CA SER A 522 4.12 30.80 -34.01
C SER A 522 2.81 30.45 -34.77
N ALA A 523 1.65 30.91 -34.28
CA ALA A 523 0.42 31.06 -35.11
C ALA A 523 -0.67 31.98 -34.50
N GLY A 524 -0.65 32.24 -33.19
CA GLY A 524 -1.57 33.18 -32.52
C GLY A 524 -1.03 34.61 -32.45
N ASP A 525 -1.93 35.60 -32.39
CA ASP A 525 -1.60 37.00 -32.09
C ASP A 525 -0.88 37.06 -30.73
N PRO A 526 0.38 37.51 -30.65
CA PRO A 526 1.11 37.69 -29.39
C PRO A 526 0.41 38.64 -28.39
N LYS A 527 -0.61 39.37 -28.85
CA LYS A 527 -1.46 40.24 -28.03
C LYS A 527 -2.69 39.52 -27.43
N ALA A 528 -3.01 38.31 -27.87
CA ALA A 528 -4.12 37.55 -27.31
C ALA A 528 -3.75 37.11 -25.89
N ARG A 529 -4.58 37.51 -24.90
CA ARG A 529 -4.38 37.13 -23.50
C ARG A 529 -5.05 35.78 -23.28
N HIS A 530 -4.33 34.80 -22.72
CA HIS A 530 -4.91 33.50 -22.42
C HIS A 530 -5.12 33.31 -20.92
N LEU A 531 -6.24 32.68 -20.56
CA LEU A 531 -6.49 32.10 -19.25
C LEU A 531 -6.68 30.59 -19.42
N TYR A 532 -5.67 29.83 -19.01
CA TYR A 532 -5.75 28.39 -18.98
C TYR A 532 -6.32 27.92 -17.66
N MET A 533 -7.30 27.03 -17.70
CA MET A 533 -7.89 26.41 -16.51
C MET A 533 -7.55 24.93 -16.50
N LEU A 534 -6.88 24.44 -15.46
CA LEU A 534 -6.59 23.01 -15.29
C LEU A 534 -7.46 22.43 -14.19
N ASP A 535 -8.50 21.68 -14.57
CA ASP A 535 -9.37 20.97 -13.63
C ASP A 535 -8.77 19.63 -13.20
N GLU A 536 -9.12 19.19 -11.99
CA GLU A 536 -8.55 18.02 -11.32
C GLU A 536 -7.01 18.04 -11.27
N SER A 537 -6.44 19.21 -10.97
CA SER A 537 -4.99 19.48 -10.88
C SER A 537 -4.24 18.58 -9.89
N SER A 538 -4.93 17.99 -8.91
CA SER A 538 -4.34 17.01 -7.99
C SER A 538 -3.93 15.69 -8.68
N LEU A 539 -4.47 15.42 -9.87
CA LEU A 539 -4.11 14.26 -10.69
C LEU A 539 -2.94 14.50 -11.65
N ALA A 540 -2.47 15.75 -11.80
CA ALA A 540 -1.35 16.09 -12.68
C ALA A 540 -0.01 15.77 -12.02
N SER A 541 0.93 15.21 -12.78
CA SER A 541 2.28 14.92 -12.30
C SER A 541 3.21 16.14 -12.36
N THR A 542 4.32 16.11 -11.62
CA THR A 542 5.30 17.20 -11.65
C THR A 542 5.82 17.45 -13.06
N ARG A 543 6.14 16.39 -13.83
CA ARG A 543 6.60 16.51 -15.22
C ARG A 543 5.56 17.13 -16.14
N GLN A 544 4.30 16.72 -16.01
CA GLN A 544 3.21 17.30 -16.80
C GLN A 544 3.03 18.78 -16.49
N MET A 545 3.04 19.16 -15.20
CA MET A 545 2.91 20.55 -14.77
C MET A 545 4.09 21.41 -15.25
N GLN A 546 5.33 20.95 -15.06
CA GLN A 546 6.52 21.66 -15.52
C GLN A 546 6.49 21.85 -17.05
N SER A 547 6.22 20.78 -17.81
CA SER A 547 6.09 20.86 -19.26
C SER A 547 4.96 21.81 -19.71
N PHE A 548 3.86 21.87 -18.96
CA PHE A 548 2.75 22.78 -19.23
C PHE A 548 3.15 24.24 -19.02
N LEU A 549 3.74 24.56 -17.87
CA LEU A 549 4.18 25.92 -17.54
C LEU A 549 5.31 26.43 -18.46
N GLU A 550 6.13 25.54 -19.01
CA GLU A 550 7.16 25.90 -20.01
C GLU A 550 6.59 26.22 -21.41
N LYS A 551 5.39 25.74 -21.70
CA LYS A 551 4.73 25.88 -23.01
C LYS A 551 3.78 27.07 -23.09
N ILE A 552 3.35 27.64 -21.96
CA ILE A 552 2.50 28.83 -21.93
C ILE A 552 3.31 30.11 -22.10
N GLY A 553 2.68 31.17 -22.60
CA GLY A 553 3.28 32.48 -22.82
C GLY A 553 3.56 33.25 -21.52
N PRO A 554 4.47 34.24 -21.56
CA PRO A 554 4.92 34.98 -20.36
C PRO A 554 3.85 35.88 -19.73
N GLN A 555 2.76 36.17 -20.45
CA GLN A 555 1.61 36.96 -19.97
C GLN A 555 0.35 36.11 -19.76
N ASP A 556 0.44 34.82 -20.04
CA ASP A 556 -0.69 33.90 -19.86
C ASP A 556 -0.92 33.64 -18.38
N ARG A 557 -2.21 33.47 -18.05
CA ARG A 557 -2.70 33.14 -16.72
C ARG A 557 -3.08 31.67 -16.63
N VAL A 558 -2.94 31.11 -15.44
CA VAL A 558 -3.29 29.73 -15.11
C VAL A 558 -4.15 29.71 -13.85
N LEU A 559 -5.30 29.07 -13.94
CA LEU A 559 -6.14 28.70 -12.81
C LEU A 559 -6.03 27.18 -12.59
N LEU A 560 -5.42 26.77 -11.48
CA LEU A 560 -5.30 25.37 -11.09
C LEU A 560 -6.44 25.00 -10.15
N VAL A 561 -7.30 24.08 -10.56
CA VAL A 561 -8.49 23.70 -9.81
C VAL A 561 -8.34 22.26 -9.33
N GLY A 562 -8.58 21.99 -8.04
CA GLY A 562 -8.40 20.64 -7.51
C GLY A 562 -8.84 20.47 -6.07
N ASP A 563 -8.63 19.25 -5.57
CA ASP A 563 -8.85 18.87 -4.18
C ASP A 563 -7.66 18.01 -3.71
N THR A 564 -6.82 18.56 -2.84
CA THR A 564 -5.65 17.87 -2.24
C THR A 564 -6.03 16.67 -1.37
N ARG A 565 -7.32 16.52 -1.00
CA ARG A 565 -7.84 15.39 -0.23
C ARG A 565 -8.33 14.24 -1.10
N GLN A 566 -8.46 14.42 -2.41
CA GLN A 566 -8.83 13.34 -3.34
C GLN A 566 -7.59 12.55 -3.79
N HIS A 567 -7.76 11.59 -4.71
CA HIS A 567 -6.64 10.81 -5.23
C HIS A 567 -5.63 11.71 -5.93
N GLN A 568 -4.36 11.32 -5.82
CA GLN A 568 -3.25 11.96 -6.51
C GLN A 568 -2.98 11.26 -7.85
N GLY A 569 -2.20 11.91 -8.72
CA GLY A 569 -1.82 11.36 -10.01
C GLY A 569 -1.06 10.03 -9.88
N VAL A 570 -1.12 9.19 -10.92
CA VAL A 570 -0.39 7.90 -10.95
C VAL A 570 1.12 8.12 -11.05
N ASP A 571 1.54 9.12 -11.82
CA ASP A 571 2.95 9.50 -12.01
C ASP A 571 3.47 10.34 -10.83
N ALA A 572 4.80 10.42 -10.70
CA ALA A 572 5.45 11.04 -9.54
C ALA A 572 5.08 12.53 -9.29
N GLY A 573 5.00 12.87 -8.01
CA GLY A 573 4.84 14.23 -7.50
C GLY A 573 3.41 14.66 -7.19
N LYS A 574 3.30 15.82 -6.53
CA LYS A 574 2.04 16.43 -6.09
C LYS A 574 2.07 17.96 -6.29
N PRO A 575 2.26 18.44 -7.55
CA PRO A 575 2.58 19.83 -7.85
C PRO A 575 1.53 20.83 -7.36
N PHE A 576 0.25 20.48 -7.39
CA PHE A 576 -0.83 21.35 -6.91
C PHE A 576 -0.69 21.63 -5.40
N GLU A 577 -0.48 20.59 -4.60
CA GLU A 577 -0.26 20.70 -3.15
C GLU A 577 1.06 21.43 -2.85
N GLN A 578 2.15 21.07 -3.55
CA GLN A 578 3.46 21.71 -3.39
C GLN A 578 3.41 23.22 -3.67
N MET A 579 2.71 23.65 -4.71
CA MET A 579 2.57 25.07 -5.02
C MET A 579 1.74 25.80 -3.95
N GLN A 580 0.66 25.19 -3.42
CA GLN A 580 -0.09 25.77 -2.30
C GLN A 580 0.80 25.97 -1.07
N VAL A 581 1.54 24.93 -0.68
CA VAL A 581 2.50 25.00 0.45
C VAL A 581 3.59 26.04 0.20
N ALA A 582 4.02 26.21 -1.05
CA ALA A 582 5.02 27.21 -1.44
C ALA A 582 4.48 28.64 -1.60
N GLY A 583 3.22 28.88 -1.23
CA GLY A 583 2.62 30.22 -1.18
C GLY A 583 1.76 30.60 -2.38
N MET A 584 1.31 29.66 -3.22
CA MET A 584 0.35 29.94 -4.28
C MET A 584 -0.97 30.44 -3.68
N ARG A 585 -1.40 31.64 -4.09
CA ARG A 585 -2.70 32.19 -3.68
C ARG A 585 -3.81 31.24 -4.15
N THR A 586 -4.67 30.84 -3.21
CA THR A 586 -5.66 29.78 -3.45
C THR A 586 -7.00 30.14 -2.85
N SER A 587 -8.01 30.35 -3.69
CA SER A 587 -9.40 30.51 -3.28
C SER A 587 -10.01 29.18 -2.81
N GLN A 588 -10.93 29.25 -1.86
CA GLN A 588 -11.52 28.08 -1.19
C GLN A 588 -13.01 27.92 -1.55
N LEU A 589 -13.41 26.71 -1.93
CA LEU A 589 -14.80 26.27 -2.06
C LEU A 589 -15.05 25.12 -1.06
N ASP A 590 -15.31 25.50 0.19
CA ASP A 590 -15.39 24.63 1.37
C ASP A 590 -16.80 24.15 1.74
N GLN A 591 -17.83 24.67 1.06
CA GLN A 591 -19.21 24.23 1.25
C GLN A 591 -19.57 23.09 0.29
N ILE A 592 -19.88 21.91 0.82
CA ILE A 592 -20.38 20.76 0.05
C ILE A 592 -21.89 20.91 -0.16
N MET A 593 -22.36 20.74 -1.40
CA MET A 593 -23.79 20.91 -1.77
C MET A 593 -24.40 19.66 -2.43
N ARG A 594 -23.64 18.57 -2.54
CA ARG A 594 -24.05 17.38 -3.30
C ARG A 594 -25.04 16.49 -2.54
N GLN A 595 -24.81 16.27 -1.25
CA GLN A 595 -25.61 15.34 -0.46
C GLN A 595 -26.95 15.98 -0.08
N LYS A 596 -28.05 15.31 -0.43
CA LYS A 596 -29.42 15.71 -0.08
C LYS A 596 -29.80 15.29 1.34
N ASP A 597 -29.25 14.18 1.81
CA ASP A 597 -29.41 13.71 3.19
C ASP A 597 -28.43 14.45 4.12
N PRO A 598 -28.91 15.24 5.11
CA PRO A 598 -28.06 15.96 6.04
C PRO A 598 -27.14 15.06 6.88
N GLU A 599 -27.58 13.83 7.20
CA GLU A 599 -26.77 12.91 8.00
C GLU A 599 -25.60 12.34 7.19
N LEU A 600 -25.84 11.99 5.92
CA LEU A 600 -24.77 11.62 5.00
C LEU A 600 -23.80 12.79 4.75
N LEU A 601 -24.32 14.02 4.59
CA LEU A 601 -23.51 15.22 4.44
C LEU A 601 -22.52 15.39 5.60
N ARG A 602 -22.99 15.27 6.85
CA ARG A 602 -22.13 15.35 8.05
C ARG A 602 -20.98 14.35 8.01
N ALA A 603 -21.26 13.09 7.64
CA ALA A 603 -20.22 12.08 7.51
C ALA A 603 -19.19 12.44 6.43
N VAL A 604 -19.65 12.90 5.25
CA VAL A 604 -18.76 13.32 4.15
C VAL A 604 -17.92 14.53 4.53
N GLU A 605 -18.45 15.48 5.29
CA GLU A 605 -17.68 16.63 5.79
C GLU A 605 -16.51 16.19 6.69
N HIS A 606 -16.74 15.27 7.63
CA HIS A 606 -15.67 14.71 8.47
C HIS A 606 -14.62 13.98 7.61
N LEU A 607 -15.04 13.18 6.63
CA LEU A 607 -14.11 12.54 5.69
C LEU A 607 -13.29 13.57 4.90
N SER A 608 -13.90 14.68 4.46
CA SER A 608 -13.21 15.73 3.71
C SER A 608 -12.14 16.47 4.54
N ARG A 609 -12.32 16.53 5.87
CA ARG A 609 -11.36 17.12 6.81
C ARG A 609 -10.30 16.13 7.29
N ASN A 610 -10.28 14.91 6.74
CA ASN A 610 -9.42 13.79 7.16
C ASN A 610 -9.73 13.27 8.58
N GLU A 611 -10.92 13.54 9.09
CA GLU A 611 -11.44 13.02 10.37
C GLU A 611 -12.10 11.65 10.13
N THR A 612 -11.34 10.75 9.51
CA THR A 612 -11.86 9.52 8.90
C THR A 612 -12.54 8.60 9.91
N ALA A 613 -11.95 8.43 11.10
CA ALA A 613 -12.54 7.63 12.16
C ALA A 613 -13.95 8.14 12.56
N THR A 614 -14.11 9.45 12.71
CA THR A 614 -15.39 10.08 13.02
C THR A 614 -16.40 9.90 11.88
N GLY A 615 -15.98 10.12 10.64
CA GLY A 615 -16.84 9.92 9.46
C GLY A 615 -17.36 8.48 9.34
N ILE A 616 -16.48 7.49 9.55
CA ILE A 616 -16.86 6.07 9.54
C ILE A 616 -17.78 5.73 10.71
N GLN A 617 -17.54 6.27 11.91
CA GLN A 617 -18.42 6.08 13.06
C GLN A 617 -19.82 6.63 12.81
N LEU A 618 -19.96 7.79 12.18
CA LEU A 618 -21.25 8.36 11.81
C LEU A 618 -21.98 7.47 10.80
N LEU A 619 -21.29 6.99 9.77
CA LEU A 619 -21.87 6.04 8.80
C LEU A 619 -22.34 4.74 9.48
N GLN A 620 -21.60 4.24 10.47
CA GLN A 620 -22.02 3.09 11.27
C GLN A 620 -23.30 3.38 12.06
N GLN A 621 -23.37 4.53 12.73
CA GLN A 621 -24.54 4.95 13.52
C GLN A 621 -25.79 5.13 12.64
N GLN A 622 -25.60 5.54 11.39
CA GLN A 622 -26.66 5.68 10.38
C GLN A 622 -27.09 4.34 9.75
N GLY A 623 -26.48 3.21 10.15
CA GLY A 623 -26.79 1.90 9.58
C GLY A 623 -26.28 1.71 8.14
N ARG A 624 -25.29 2.51 7.72
CA ARG A 624 -24.74 2.50 6.35
C ARG A 624 -23.56 1.54 6.17
N ILE A 625 -23.16 0.81 7.21
CA ILE A 625 -22.05 -0.15 7.18
C ILE A 625 -22.59 -1.56 7.46
N THR A 626 -22.29 -2.49 6.57
CA THR A 626 -22.63 -3.92 6.68
C THR A 626 -21.35 -4.73 6.80
N GLU A 627 -21.23 -5.50 7.88
CA GLU A 627 -20.10 -6.42 8.10
C GLU A 627 -20.43 -7.82 7.57
N ILE A 628 -19.60 -8.32 6.66
CA ILE A 628 -19.64 -9.69 6.13
C ILE A 628 -18.19 -10.18 6.00
N ALA A 629 -17.77 -10.99 6.96
CA ALA A 629 -16.39 -11.47 7.08
C ALA A 629 -15.93 -12.26 5.85
N ASP A 630 -16.78 -13.12 5.31
CA ASP A 630 -16.47 -13.90 4.12
C ASP A 630 -16.47 -13.04 2.85
N ARG A 631 -15.41 -13.16 2.04
CA ARG A 631 -15.22 -12.34 0.84
C ARG A 631 -16.29 -12.62 -0.21
N GLN A 632 -16.62 -13.89 -0.45
CA GLN A 632 -17.53 -14.29 -1.50
C GLN A 632 -18.96 -13.86 -1.15
N GLN A 633 -19.40 -14.15 0.08
CA GLN A 633 -20.72 -13.73 0.57
C GLN A 633 -20.88 -12.20 0.56
N ARG A 634 -19.81 -11.46 0.83
CA ARG A 634 -19.83 -9.99 0.79
C ARG A 634 -20.02 -9.48 -0.64
N ILE A 635 -19.31 -10.04 -1.61
CA ILE A 635 -19.47 -9.70 -3.03
C ILE A 635 -20.89 -10.02 -3.51
N GLU A 636 -21.44 -11.18 -3.14
CA GLU A 636 -22.81 -11.56 -3.45
C GLU A 636 -23.84 -10.63 -2.80
N ALA A 637 -23.58 -10.15 -1.58
CA ALA A 637 -24.46 -9.18 -0.92
C ALA A 637 -24.46 -7.83 -1.64
N ILE A 638 -23.30 -7.37 -2.12
CA ILE A 638 -23.19 -6.16 -2.97
C ILE A 638 -23.98 -6.37 -4.27
N ALA A 639 -23.84 -7.54 -4.90
CA ALA A 639 -24.56 -7.87 -6.13
C ALA A 639 -26.07 -7.82 -5.94
N ARG A 640 -26.60 -8.49 -4.90
CA ARG A 640 -28.02 -8.45 -4.56
C ARG A 640 -28.51 -7.03 -4.28
N ASP A 641 -27.73 -6.22 -3.57
CA ASP A 641 -28.12 -4.84 -3.24
C ASP A 641 -28.09 -3.90 -4.46
N TYR A 642 -27.20 -4.16 -5.41
CA TYR A 642 -27.19 -3.49 -6.71
C TYR A 642 -28.44 -3.86 -7.53
N VAL A 643 -28.73 -5.15 -7.69
CA VAL A 643 -29.87 -5.63 -8.48
C VAL A 643 -31.22 -5.17 -7.93
N ALA A 644 -31.32 -4.94 -6.62
CA ALA A 644 -32.53 -4.39 -6.01
C ALA A 644 -32.86 -2.96 -6.47
N ARG A 645 -31.85 -2.14 -6.81
CA ARG A 645 -31.99 -0.77 -7.34
C ARG A 645 -30.80 -0.45 -8.26
N PRO A 646 -30.82 -0.90 -9.52
CA PRO A 646 -29.71 -0.71 -10.44
C PRO A 646 -29.64 0.72 -10.99
N GLU A 647 -30.75 1.46 -11.01
CA GLU A 647 -30.78 2.83 -11.54
C GLU A 647 -29.97 3.78 -10.66
N ASN A 648 -29.13 4.62 -11.29
CA ASN A 648 -28.28 5.61 -10.62
C ASN A 648 -27.49 5.06 -9.41
N THR A 649 -27.10 3.78 -9.48
CA THR A 649 -26.25 3.11 -8.48
C THR A 649 -24.85 2.88 -9.04
N LEU A 650 -23.84 3.35 -8.31
CA LEU A 650 -22.43 3.10 -8.60
C LEU A 650 -21.85 2.09 -7.60
N VAL A 651 -21.17 1.07 -8.09
CA VAL A 651 -20.40 0.16 -7.23
C VAL A 651 -18.92 0.50 -7.30
N VAL A 652 -18.30 0.75 -6.15
CA VAL A 652 -16.90 1.17 -6.03
C VAL A 652 -16.07 0.06 -5.38
N SER A 653 -14.99 -0.32 -6.06
CA SER A 653 -14.00 -1.29 -5.58
C SER A 653 -12.65 -0.61 -5.28
N PRO A 654 -11.84 -1.22 -4.39
CA PRO A 654 -10.49 -0.73 -4.10
C PRO A 654 -9.51 -1.05 -5.22
N ASP A 655 -9.70 -2.19 -5.91
CA ASP A 655 -8.78 -2.69 -6.92
C ASP A 655 -9.52 -3.34 -8.13
N ASN A 656 -8.74 -3.62 -9.18
CA ASN A 656 -9.25 -4.20 -10.43
C ASN A 656 -9.66 -5.68 -10.32
N ALA A 657 -9.09 -6.45 -9.40
CA ALA A 657 -9.47 -7.85 -9.18
C ALA A 657 -10.84 -7.90 -8.49
N SER A 658 -11.00 -7.18 -7.38
CA SER A 658 -12.28 -7.02 -6.70
C SER A 658 -13.35 -6.42 -7.62
N ARG A 659 -12.99 -5.49 -8.51
CA ARG A 659 -13.91 -4.97 -9.55
C ARG A 659 -14.47 -6.07 -10.43
N ARG A 660 -13.61 -6.96 -10.94
CA ARG A 660 -14.01 -8.06 -11.82
C ARG A 660 -14.93 -9.03 -11.10
N ASP A 661 -14.56 -9.44 -9.89
CA ASP A 661 -15.37 -10.38 -9.11
C ASP A 661 -16.76 -9.80 -8.78
N ILE A 662 -16.84 -8.49 -8.51
CA ILE A 662 -18.11 -7.78 -8.31
C ILE A 662 -18.92 -7.70 -9.61
N ASN A 663 -18.29 -7.38 -10.74
CA ASN A 663 -18.97 -7.36 -12.04
C ASN A 663 -19.58 -8.72 -12.37
N ASP A 664 -18.80 -9.80 -12.19
CA ASP A 664 -19.23 -11.16 -12.48
C ASP A 664 -20.40 -11.58 -11.56
N ALA A 665 -20.33 -11.22 -10.27
CA ALA A 665 -21.39 -11.50 -9.31
C ALA A 665 -22.68 -10.70 -9.59
N ILE A 666 -22.57 -9.40 -9.92
CA ILE A 666 -23.72 -8.58 -10.32
C ILE A 666 -24.38 -9.18 -11.56
N ARG A 667 -23.59 -9.52 -12.57
CA ARG A 667 -24.08 -10.12 -13.80
C ARG A 667 -24.80 -11.44 -13.54
N ALA A 668 -24.20 -12.34 -12.75
CA ALA A 668 -24.83 -13.60 -12.38
C ALA A 668 -26.16 -13.41 -11.65
N GLU A 669 -26.24 -12.43 -10.73
CA GLU A 669 -27.46 -12.10 -10.01
C GLU A 669 -28.54 -11.52 -10.96
N LEU A 670 -28.17 -10.64 -11.89
CA LEU A 670 -29.07 -10.10 -12.92
C LEU A 670 -29.64 -11.20 -13.85
N GLN A 671 -28.83 -12.20 -14.22
CA GLN A 671 -29.30 -13.35 -15.00
C GLN A 671 -30.22 -14.26 -14.20
N SER A 672 -29.92 -14.46 -12.91
CA SER A 672 -30.72 -15.32 -12.02
C SER A 672 -32.10 -14.72 -11.73
N SER A 673 -32.17 -13.39 -11.59
CA SER A 673 -33.40 -12.62 -11.38
C SER A 673 -34.21 -12.39 -12.66
N GLY A 674 -33.64 -12.73 -13.82
CA GLY A 674 -34.29 -12.59 -15.14
C GLY A 674 -34.31 -11.16 -15.68
N VAL A 675 -33.58 -10.23 -15.05
CA VAL A 675 -33.40 -8.84 -15.52
C VAL A 675 -32.47 -8.81 -16.73
N LEU A 676 -31.43 -9.65 -16.74
CA LEU A 676 -30.50 -9.80 -17.85
C LEU A 676 -30.78 -11.09 -18.63
N CYS A 677 -30.63 -11.03 -19.96
CA CYS A 677 -30.77 -12.20 -20.81
C CYS A 677 -29.75 -13.30 -20.43
N LYS A 678 -30.16 -14.57 -20.57
CA LYS A 678 -29.30 -15.74 -20.34
C LYS A 678 -28.49 -16.14 -21.57
N ASP A 679 -28.81 -15.58 -22.73
CA ASP A 679 -28.09 -15.83 -23.97
C ASP A 679 -26.76 -15.06 -23.94
N ASN A 680 -25.69 -15.79 -23.64
CA ASN A 680 -24.34 -15.26 -23.58
C ASN A 680 -23.66 -15.32 -24.96
N HIS A 681 -23.02 -14.22 -25.32
CA HIS A 681 -22.19 -14.09 -26.51
C HIS A 681 -20.73 -13.90 -26.06
N ALA A 682 -19.89 -14.90 -26.34
CA ALA A 682 -18.47 -14.82 -26.03
C ALA A 682 -17.76 -13.88 -27.01
N MET A 683 -17.06 -12.88 -26.47
CA MET A 683 -16.29 -11.88 -27.22
C MET A 683 -14.85 -11.82 -26.70
N THR A 684 -13.90 -11.52 -27.57
CA THR A 684 -12.50 -11.32 -27.19
C THR A 684 -12.25 -9.85 -26.89
N VAL A 685 -11.89 -9.54 -25.64
CA VAL A 685 -11.56 -8.18 -25.21
C VAL A 685 -10.08 -8.04 -24.88
N LEU A 686 -9.56 -6.82 -24.97
CA LEU A 686 -8.18 -6.46 -24.64
C LEU A 686 -8.09 -5.87 -23.24
N THR A 687 -7.40 -6.58 -22.35
CA THR A 687 -7.11 -6.10 -21.00
C THR A 687 -5.70 -5.52 -20.94
N GLN A 688 -5.57 -4.26 -20.48
CA GLN A 688 -4.28 -3.58 -20.46
C GLN A 688 -3.32 -4.20 -19.43
N ARG A 689 -2.05 -4.36 -19.80
CA ARG A 689 -0.96 -4.75 -18.90
C ARG A 689 -0.47 -3.55 -18.06
N SER A 690 -1.34 -3.07 -17.17
CA SER A 690 -1.12 -1.88 -16.32
C SER A 690 0.07 -1.97 -15.35
N GLU A 691 0.54 -3.19 -15.08
CA GLU A 691 1.72 -3.48 -14.26
C GLU A 691 3.04 -3.14 -14.97
N LEU A 692 3.04 -2.98 -16.29
CA LEU A 692 4.23 -2.58 -17.06
C LEU A 692 4.38 -1.05 -17.08
N THR A 693 5.41 -0.58 -16.40
CA THR A 693 5.89 0.81 -16.49
C THR A 693 6.43 1.14 -17.89
N SER A 694 6.69 2.41 -18.17
CA SER A 694 7.31 2.82 -19.42
C SER A 694 8.73 2.25 -19.54
N ALA A 695 9.46 2.16 -18.43
CA ALA A 695 10.76 1.50 -18.37
C ALA A 695 10.65 -0.02 -18.65
N ASP A 696 9.65 -0.69 -18.08
CA ASP A 696 9.40 -2.12 -18.29
C ASP A 696 9.14 -2.46 -19.75
N ARG A 697 8.42 -1.60 -20.48
CA ARG A 697 8.11 -1.80 -21.90
C ARG A 697 9.33 -1.80 -22.82
N ASN A 698 10.46 -1.27 -22.36
CA ASN A 698 11.72 -1.29 -23.11
C ASN A 698 12.48 -2.62 -22.96
N TRP A 699 11.92 -3.60 -22.23
CA TRP A 699 12.58 -4.86 -21.93
C TRP A 699 11.79 -6.06 -22.46
N ALA A 700 12.39 -6.79 -23.40
CA ALA A 700 11.75 -7.92 -24.07
C ALA A 700 11.32 -9.04 -23.10
N ALA A 701 12.04 -9.24 -22.00
CA ALA A 701 11.77 -10.33 -21.05
C ALA A 701 10.45 -10.18 -20.28
N LEU A 702 9.85 -8.99 -20.26
CA LEU A 702 8.58 -8.73 -19.56
C LEU A 702 7.36 -8.98 -20.43
N TYR A 703 7.56 -9.18 -21.73
CA TYR A 703 6.52 -9.60 -22.67
C TYR A 703 6.38 -11.12 -22.66
N GLN A 704 5.16 -11.59 -22.91
CA GLN A 704 4.83 -13.00 -23.03
C GLN A 704 4.34 -13.29 -24.44
N PRO A 705 4.57 -14.51 -24.98
CA PRO A 705 3.88 -14.95 -26.18
C PRO A 705 2.36 -14.75 -26.04
N ALA A 706 1.73 -14.30 -27.13
CA ALA A 706 0.33 -13.87 -27.20
C ALA A 706 -0.03 -12.54 -26.50
N ASP A 707 0.92 -11.81 -25.90
CA ASP A 707 0.68 -10.41 -25.55
C ASP A 707 0.38 -9.62 -26.84
N VAL A 708 -0.63 -8.73 -26.81
CA VAL A 708 -1.02 -7.90 -27.95
C VAL A 708 -0.47 -6.49 -27.76
N LEU A 709 0.24 -5.97 -28.76
CA LEU A 709 0.86 -4.65 -28.74
C LEU A 709 0.11 -3.70 -29.66
N TYR A 710 -0.12 -2.48 -29.18
CA TYR A 710 -0.68 -1.38 -29.96
C TYR A 710 0.35 -0.27 -30.13
N TYR A 711 0.58 0.16 -31.37
CA TYR A 711 1.61 1.15 -31.71
C TYR A 711 1.01 2.54 -31.95
N THR A 712 1.12 3.44 -30.97
CA THR A 712 0.58 4.81 -31.09
C THR A 712 1.35 5.70 -32.07
N ARG A 713 2.61 5.38 -32.37
CA ARG A 713 3.49 6.13 -33.30
C ARG A 713 3.91 5.35 -34.56
N GLY A 714 3.98 4.01 -34.49
CA GLY A 714 4.52 3.16 -35.56
C GLY A 714 6.04 3.29 -35.76
N SER A 715 6.58 2.56 -36.75
CA SER A 715 7.95 2.65 -37.26
C SER A 715 8.00 2.29 -38.75
N LYS A 716 8.36 3.27 -39.59
CA LYS A 716 8.52 3.07 -41.04
C LYS A 716 9.64 2.07 -41.37
N GLU A 717 10.74 2.11 -40.64
CA GLU A 717 11.90 1.23 -40.85
C GLU A 717 11.53 -0.24 -40.61
N LEU A 718 10.66 -0.49 -39.63
CA LEU A 718 10.20 -1.83 -39.25
C LEU A 718 8.91 -2.24 -40.00
N GLY A 719 8.38 -1.39 -40.88
CA GLY A 719 7.08 -1.61 -41.53
C GLY A 719 5.89 -1.63 -40.56
N ILE A 720 6.03 -1.09 -39.37
CA ILE A 720 4.96 -1.02 -38.37
C ILE A 720 4.21 0.29 -38.58
N GLU A 721 2.95 0.22 -38.97
CA GLU A 721 2.15 1.43 -39.16
C GLU A 721 1.69 2.03 -37.82
N ARG A 722 1.25 3.29 -37.86
CA ARG A 722 0.69 3.96 -36.70
C ARG A 722 -0.74 3.49 -36.49
N GLY A 723 -1.08 3.12 -35.26
CA GLY A 723 -2.44 2.72 -34.87
C GLY A 723 -2.79 1.26 -35.15
N THR A 724 -1.79 0.42 -35.42
CA THR A 724 -1.98 -1.02 -35.69
C THR A 724 -1.68 -1.88 -34.46
N TYR A 725 -2.15 -3.13 -34.53
CA TYR A 725 -1.82 -4.17 -33.56
C TYR A 725 -0.76 -5.14 -34.10
N ALA A 726 -0.03 -5.76 -33.18
CA ALA A 726 0.77 -6.94 -33.45
C ALA A 726 0.75 -7.87 -32.24
N THR A 727 0.94 -9.16 -32.46
CA THR A 727 0.95 -10.18 -31.40
C THR A 727 2.37 -10.65 -31.14
N VAL A 728 2.78 -10.72 -29.88
CA VAL A 728 4.11 -11.22 -29.51
C VAL A 728 4.20 -12.71 -29.81
N VAL A 729 5.20 -13.10 -30.61
CA VAL A 729 5.49 -14.50 -30.96
C VAL A 729 6.55 -15.06 -30.03
N SER A 730 7.65 -14.33 -29.86
CA SER A 730 8.79 -14.77 -29.04
C SER A 730 9.60 -13.59 -28.53
N THR A 731 10.39 -13.86 -27.49
CA THR A 731 11.31 -12.91 -26.87
C THR A 731 12.71 -13.50 -26.79
N ASP A 732 13.73 -12.68 -27.04
CA ASP A 732 15.13 -12.97 -26.69
C ASP A 732 15.59 -11.97 -25.62
N PRO A 733 15.52 -12.35 -24.34
CA PRO A 733 15.97 -11.49 -23.24
C PRO A 733 17.45 -11.11 -23.29
N LYS A 734 18.33 -11.94 -23.89
CA LYS A 734 19.78 -11.70 -23.89
C LYS A 734 20.16 -10.62 -24.90
N ALA A 735 19.56 -10.68 -26.09
CA ALA A 735 19.73 -9.64 -27.12
C ALA A 735 18.77 -8.45 -26.93
N ASN A 736 17.88 -8.51 -25.92
CA ASN A 736 16.74 -7.61 -25.75
C ASN A 736 15.90 -7.48 -27.03
N GLN A 737 15.59 -8.60 -27.70
CA GLN A 737 14.80 -8.59 -28.93
C GLN A 737 13.38 -9.13 -28.70
N LEU A 738 12.42 -8.49 -29.35
CA LEU A 738 11.01 -8.84 -29.34
C LEU A 738 10.59 -9.16 -30.77
N THR A 739 10.03 -10.35 -30.98
CA THR A 739 9.47 -10.75 -32.29
C THR A 739 7.95 -10.69 -32.20
N VAL A 740 7.36 -9.92 -33.10
CA VAL A 740 5.92 -9.72 -33.19
C VAL A 740 5.40 -10.13 -34.56
N GLU A 741 4.19 -10.66 -34.62
CA GLU A 741 3.45 -10.93 -35.85
C GLU A 741 2.43 -9.81 -36.07
N ARG A 742 2.51 -9.16 -37.22
CA ARG A 742 1.57 -8.11 -37.63
C ARG A 742 0.26 -8.72 -38.15
N GLU A 743 -0.77 -7.89 -38.31
CA GLU A 743 -2.07 -8.32 -38.86
C GLU A 743 -1.97 -8.91 -40.27
N ASP A 744 -0.93 -8.56 -41.05
CA ASP A 744 -0.66 -9.15 -42.37
C ASP A 744 0.02 -10.53 -42.32
N GLY A 745 0.25 -11.07 -41.11
CA GLY A 745 0.91 -12.36 -40.85
C GLY A 745 2.44 -12.31 -40.95
N GLN A 746 3.04 -11.15 -41.25
CA GLN A 746 4.50 -11.03 -41.31
C GLN A 746 5.09 -10.77 -39.93
N GLN A 747 6.21 -11.44 -39.64
CA GLN A 747 6.93 -11.28 -38.39
C GLN A 747 8.03 -10.23 -38.49
N VAL A 748 8.17 -9.43 -37.44
CA VAL A 748 9.20 -8.40 -37.31
C VAL A 748 9.88 -8.54 -35.96
N THR A 749 11.22 -8.57 -35.97
CA THR A 749 12.03 -8.61 -34.76
C THR A 749 12.73 -7.28 -34.54
N TYR A 750 12.61 -6.72 -33.34
CA TYR A 750 13.25 -5.45 -32.99
C TYR A 750 13.59 -5.36 -31.51
N ASP A 751 14.46 -4.41 -31.16
CA ASP A 751 14.74 -4.04 -29.76
C ASP A 751 13.66 -3.07 -29.26
N PRO A 752 12.83 -3.43 -28.26
CA PRO A 752 11.74 -2.57 -27.79
C PRO A 752 12.23 -1.23 -27.21
N LYS A 753 13.51 -1.11 -26.80
CA LYS A 753 14.11 0.17 -26.37
C LYS A 753 14.15 1.21 -27.50
N ARG A 754 14.19 0.76 -28.76
CA ARG A 754 14.29 1.64 -29.95
C ARG A 754 12.92 2.12 -30.45
N LEU A 755 11.83 1.60 -29.89
CA LEU A 755 10.48 1.89 -30.35
C LEU A 755 9.63 2.47 -29.23
N HIS A 756 9.11 3.68 -29.44
CA HIS A 756 8.32 4.39 -28.45
C HIS A 756 6.82 4.31 -28.76
N GLY A 757 5.99 4.50 -27.73
CA GLY A 757 4.54 4.57 -27.88
C GLY A 757 3.86 3.21 -28.02
N ILE A 758 4.41 2.19 -27.37
CA ILE A 758 3.84 0.84 -27.31
C ILE A 758 2.92 0.74 -26.08
N ALA A 759 1.69 0.27 -26.29
CA ALA A 759 0.80 -0.19 -25.23
C ALA A 759 0.64 -1.71 -25.34
N ALA A 760 0.71 -2.43 -24.21
CA ALA A 760 0.64 -3.88 -24.15
C ALA A 760 -0.66 -4.35 -23.49
N TYR A 761 -1.25 -5.40 -24.05
CA TYR A 761 -2.54 -5.96 -23.68
C TYR A 761 -2.48 -7.49 -23.63
N ARG A 762 -3.49 -8.08 -23.00
CA ARG A 762 -3.81 -9.51 -23.11
C ARG A 762 -5.21 -9.69 -23.65
N GLU A 763 -5.35 -10.64 -24.56
CA GLU A 763 -6.66 -11.12 -24.99
C GLU A 763 -7.30 -11.98 -23.92
N VAL A 764 -8.57 -11.68 -23.64
CA VAL A 764 -9.36 -12.43 -22.67
C VAL A 764 -10.76 -12.62 -23.24
N ALA A 765 -11.27 -13.85 -23.19
CA ALA A 765 -12.66 -14.14 -23.53
C ALA A 765 -13.59 -13.64 -22.41
N ARG A 766 -14.68 -12.98 -22.81
CA ARG A 766 -15.71 -12.43 -21.94
C ARG A 766 -17.09 -12.65 -22.55
N ASP A 767 -18.02 -13.09 -21.72
CA ASP A 767 -19.42 -13.27 -22.12
C ASP A 767 -20.19 -11.98 -21.91
N PHE A 768 -20.95 -11.57 -22.93
CA PHE A 768 -21.87 -10.44 -22.90
C PHE A 768 -23.28 -10.88 -23.30
N ALA A 769 -24.30 -10.18 -22.80
CA ALA A 769 -25.71 -10.41 -23.08
C ALA A 769 -26.42 -9.06 -23.30
N GLU A 770 -27.57 -9.10 -23.97
CA GLU A 770 -28.41 -7.91 -24.10
C GLU A 770 -28.88 -7.42 -22.71
N GLY A 771 -28.72 -6.12 -22.47
CA GLY A 771 -28.91 -5.47 -21.17
C GLY A 771 -27.62 -5.33 -20.35
N ASP A 772 -26.49 -5.89 -20.78
CA ASP A 772 -25.24 -5.79 -20.02
C ASP A 772 -24.77 -4.33 -19.90
N ARG A 773 -24.20 -3.99 -18.74
CA ARG A 773 -23.45 -2.73 -18.60
C ARG A 773 -22.07 -2.87 -19.17
N LEU A 774 -21.68 -1.92 -20.01
CA LEU A 774 -20.41 -1.89 -20.71
C LEU A 774 -19.62 -0.63 -20.34
N GLN A 775 -18.30 -0.78 -20.22
CA GLN A 775 -17.33 0.30 -20.08
C GLN A 775 -16.28 0.22 -21.20
N PHE A 776 -16.04 1.33 -21.90
CA PHE A 776 -14.95 1.42 -22.88
C PHE A 776 -13.61 1.67 -22.18
N THR A 777 -12.55 0.98 -22.61
CA THR A 777 -11.23 1.00 -21.94
C THR A 777 -10.19 1.88 -22.64
N VAL A 778 -10.52 2.42 -23.81
CA VAL A 778 -9.70 3.39 -24.56
C VAL A 778 -10.57 4.48 -25.18
N SER A 779 -9.95 5.60 -25.56
CA SER A 779 -10.62 6.64 -26.35
C SER A 779 -10.54 6.32 -27.85
N LYS A 780 -11.67 6.47 -28.56
CA LYS A 780 -11.79 6.39 -30.03
C LYS A 780 -12.50 7.65 -30.56
N PRO A 781 -11.74 8.72 -30.88
CA PRO A 781 -12.32 10.01 -31.27
C PRO A 781 -13.17 9.97 -32.55
N ASP A 782 -12.80 9.10 -33.49
CA ASP A 782 -13.52 8.79 -34.73
C ASP A 782 -14.94 8.26 -34.47
N MET A 783 -15.12 7.57 -33.34
CA MET A 783 -16.41 7.06 -32.88
C MET A 783 -16.99 7.92 -31.74
N ASP A 784 -16.39 9.07 -31.41
CA ASP A 784 -16.73 9.89 -30.24
C ASP A 784 -16.87 9.06 -28.94
N ILE A 785 -15.96 8.09 -28.73
CA ILE A 785 -15.87 7.30 -27.50
C ILE A 785 -14.71 7.83 -26.66
N LYS A 786 -14.94 8.09 -25.38
CA LYS A 786 -13.89 8.45 -24.42
C LYS A 786 -13.58 7.25 -23.53
N ASN A 787 -12.32 7.16 -23.08
CA ASN A 787 -11.93 6.15 -22.10
C ASN A 787 -12.79 6.28 -20.83
N ARG A 788 -13.30 5.13 -20.35
CA ARG A 788 -14.22 4.97 -19.22
C ARG A 788 -15.64 5.47 -19.45
N ASP A 789 -16.02 5.75 -20.70
CA ASP A 789 -17.44 5.93 -21.03
C ASP A 789 -18.21 4.65 -20.73
N LEU A 790 -19.44 4.84 -20.27
CA LEU A 790 -20.35 3.78 -19.85
C LEU A 790 -21.55 3.74 -20.79
N GLY A 791 -22.05 2.54 -21.05
CA GLY A 791 -23.26 2.33 -21.82
C GLY A 791 -23.96 1.03 -21.43
N THR A 792 -25.13 0.79 -22.02
CA THR A 792 -25.93 -0.43 -21.85
C THR A 792 -26.09 -1.11 -23.20
N VAL A 793 -25.82 -2.40 -23.29
CA VAL A 793 -25.99 -3.18 -24.52
C VAL A 793 -27.49 -3.30 -24.83
N GLU A 794 -27.91 -2.82 -25.99
CA GLU A 794 -29.30 -2.92 -26.45
C GLU A 794 -29.52 -4.15 -27.34
N ARG A 795 -28.53 -4.51 -28.15
CA ARG A 795 -28.63 -5.64 -29.08
C ARG A 795 -27.28 -6.25 -29.41
N ILE A 796 -27.23 -7.57 -29.59
CA ILE A 796 -26.05 -8.31 -30.06
C ILE A 796 -26.42 -9.19 -31.26
N ASP A 797 -25.87 -8.86 -32.44
CA ASP A 797 -26.04 -9.63 -33.68
C ASP A 797 -24.69 -10.21 -34.12
N GLY A 798 -24.34 -11.41 -33.64
CA GLY A 798 -23.04 -12.02 -33.91
C GLY A 798 -21.89 -11.22 -33.27
N THR A 799 -21.02 -10.60 -34.07
CA THR A 799 -19.96 -9.69 -33.60
C THR A 799 -20.42 -8.24 -33.55
N SER A 800 -21.57 -7.89 -34.13
CA SER A 800 -22.08 -6.53 -34.11
C SER A 800 -22.80 -6.26 -32.80
N MET A 801 -22.42 -5.19 -32.10
CA MET A 801 -23.00 -4.80 -30.83
C MET A 801 -23.52 -3.37 -30.88
N THR A 802 -24.76 -3.19 -30.44
CA THR A 802 -25.42 -1.89 -30.31
C THR A 802 -25.51 -1.51 -28.84
N VAL A 803 -24.95 -0.37 -28.47
CA VAL A 803 -24.84 0.13 -27.10
C VAL A 803 -25.49 1.51 -26.99
N ARG A 804 -26.40 1.67 -26.04
CA ARG A 804 -26.90 2.99 -25.63
C ARG A 804 -25.93 3.62 -24.65
N MET A 805 -25.35 4.75 -25.05
CA MET A 805 -24.39 5.50 -24.26
C MET A 805 -25.08 6.27 -23.14
N ASP A 806 -24.40 6.42 -22.00
CA ASP A 806 -24.85 7.30 -20.93
C ASP A 806 -24.57 8.77 -21.25
N GLY A 807 -25.43 9.66 -20.74
CA GLY A 807 -25.27 11.11 -20.83
C GLY A 807 -26.60 11.84 -21.04
N ASP A 808 -26.56 13.17 -21.06
CA ASP A 808 -27.76 14.01 -21.19
C ASP A 808 -28.43 13.91 -22.57
N LYS A 809 -27.69 13.43 -23.58
CA LYS A 809 -28.20 13.19 -24.93
C LYS A 809 -28.30 11.69 -25.16
N ALA A 810 -29.50 11.22 -25.48
CA ALA A 810 -29.71 9.83 -25.89
C ALA A 810 -28.92 9.56 -27.18
N ARG A 811 -27.88 8.71 -27.07
CA ARG A 811 -26.99 8.35 -28.16
C ARG A 811 -26.80 6.84 -28.19
N THR A 812 -26.95 6.25 -29.37
CA THR A 812 -26.69 4.82 -29.60
C THR A 812 -25.46 4.68 -30.50
N LEU A 813 -24.60 3.73 -30.17
CA LEU A 813 -23.38 3.39 -30.88
C LEU A 813 -23.46 1.94 -31.34
N THR A 814 -23.20 1.67 -32.62
CA THR A 814 -23.07 0.30 -33.12
C THR A 814 -21.65 0.07 -33.62
N PHE A 815 -21.03 -1.05 -33.25
CA PHE A 815 -19.67 -1.40 -33.65
C PHE A 815 -19.47 -2.91 -33.77
N ASP A 816 -18.43 -3.32 -34.48
CA ASP A 816 -17.99 -4.71 -34.53
C ASP A 816 -17.03 -5.00 -33.37
N ALA A 817 -17.41 -5.91 -32.48
CA ALA A 817 -16.66 -6.31 -31.30
C ALA A 817 -15.38 -7.11 -31.60
N SER A 818 -15.24 -7.66 -32.82
CA SER A 818 -14.01 -8.31 -33.27
C SER A 818 -12.93 -7.30 -33.68
N GLU A 819 -13.33 -6.12 -34.17
CA GLU A 819 -12.43 -5.02 -34.52
C GLU A 819 -12.17 -4.10 -33.32
N MET A 820 -13.24 -3.67 -32.65
CA MET A 820 -13.17 -2.79 -31.48
C MET A 820 -13.18 -3.62 -30.20
N ARG A 821 -12.00 -4.11 -29.77
CA ARG A 821 -11.85 -5.02 -28.62
C ARG A 821 -11.62 -4.33 -27.26
N HIS A 822 -11.80 -3.02 -27.19
CA HIS A 822 -11.46 -2.21 -26.00
C HIS A 822 -12.68 -1.85 -25.15
N PHE A 823 -13.29 -2.87 -24.57
CA PHE A 823 -14.43 -2.74 -23.68
C PHE A 823 -14.44 -3.86 -22.63
N ASP A 824 -15.16 -3.66 -21.53
CA ASP A 824 -15.31 -4.62 -20.42
C ASP A 824 -16.66 -4.37 -19.72
N HIS A 825 -17.02 -5.21 -18.75
CA HIS A 825 -18.20 -4.97 -17.92
C HIS A 825 -18.09 -3.68 -17.10
N GLY A 826 -19.19 -2.92 -17.07
CA GLY A 826 -19.28 -1.57 -16.51
C GLY A 826 -20.12 -1.44 -15.23
N TYR A 827 -20.40 -2.52 -14.51
CA TYR A 827 -21.21 -2.49 -13.29
C TYR A 827 -20.51 -1.84 -12.09
N ALA A 828 -19.21 -2.11 -11.94
CA ALA A 828 -18.36 -1.58 -10.88
C ALA A 828 -17.14 -0.84 -11.45
N VAL A 829 -16.65 0.14 -10.69
CA VAL A 829 -15.47 0.94 -11.00
C VAL A 829 -14.50 0.97 -9.83
N THR A 830 -13.22 1.23 -10.10
CA THR A 830 -12.28 1.52 -9.01
C THR A 830 -12.50 2.92 -8.46
N SER A 831 -12.11 3.18 -7.21
CA SER A 831 -12.25 4.52 -6.59
C SER A 831 -11.58 5.63 -7.40
N HIS A 832 -10.38 5.40 -7.94
CA HIS A 832 -9.71 6.33 -8.87
C HIS A 832 -10.54 6.63 -10.13
N SER A 833 -11.26 5.62 -10.64
CA SER A 833 -12.12 5.78 -11.81
C SER A 833 -13.46 6.46 -11.48
N SER A 834 -13.85 6.45 -10.21
CA SER A 834 -15.06 7.11 -9.72
C SER A 834 -14.86 8.62 -9.48
N GLN A 835 -13.62 9.11 -9.46
CA GLN A 835 -13.36 10.52 -9.20
C GLN A 835 -14.03 11.40 -10.26
N GLY A 836 -14.69 12.47 -9.82
CA GLY A 836 -15.53 13.32 -10.67
C GLY A 836 -16.94 12.78 -10.95
N LEU A 837 -17.28 11.55 -10.54
CA LEU A 837 -18.66 11.04 -10.63
C LEU A 837 -19.56 11.60 -9.55
N THR A 838 -20.85 11.66 -9.88
CA THR A 838 -21.96 11.89 -8.95
C THR A 838 -23.07 10.93 -9.33
N THR A 839 -23.68 10.28 -8.34
CA THR A 839 -24.78 9.33 -8.54
C THR A 839 -25.69 9.36 -7.33
N ASP A 840 -26.93 8.88 -7.45
CA ASP A 840 -27.87 8.87 -6.32
C ASP A 840 -27.40 7.93 -5.22
N ARG A 841 -26.92 6.75 -5.62
CA ARG A 841 -26.53 5.69 -4.68
C ARG A 841 -25.15 5.11 -4.94
N VAL A 842 -24.39 4.86 -3.88
CA VAL A 842 -23.06 4.24 -3.95
C VAL A 842 -22.97 3.03 -3.05
N LEU A 843 -22.49 1.91 -3.59
CA LEU A 843 -22.12 0.71 -2.84
C LEU A 843 -20.60 0.57 -2.87
N VAL A 844 -19.95 0.43 -1.71
CA VAL A 844 -18.48 0.37 -1.61
C VAL A 844 -18.04 -0.92 -0.93
N ASN A 845 -17.13 -1.66 -1.57
CA ASN A 845 -16.42 -2.78 -0.93
C ASN A 845 -15.16 -2.25 -0.23
N MET A 846 -15.06 -2.42 1.09
CA MET A 846 -13.92 -1.99 1.89
C MET A 846 -13.34 -3.19 2.65
N ASP A 847 -12.36 -3.87 2.05
CA ASP A 847 -11.71 -5.03 2.67
C ASP A 847 -10.53 -4.59 3.56
N THR A 848 -10.63 -4.74 4.88
CA THR A 848 -9.59 -4.37 5.85
C THR A 848 -8.32 -5.22 5.76
N LYS A 849 -8.34 -6.32 5.01
CA LYS A 849 -7.14 -7.12 4.69
C LYS A 849 -6.43 -6.64 3.43
N ALA A 850 -7.03 -5.74 2.64
CA ALA A 850 -6.36 -5.17 1.47
C ALA A 850 -5.16 -4.31 1.88
N HIS A 851 -4.25 -4.09 0.92
CA HIS A 851 -3.05 -3.29 1.16
C HIS A 851 -3.43 -1.85 1.56
N PRO A 852 -2.72 -1.22 2.52
CA PRO A 852 -3.04 0.14 2.96
C PRO A 852 -3.10 1.16 1.81
N GLU A 853 -2.28 1.00 0.77
CA GLU A 853 -2.30 1.86 -0.44
C GLU A 853 -3.66 1.87 -1.17
N LEU A 854 -4.47 0.83 -1.00
CA LEU A 854 -5.80 0.70 -1.62
C LEU A 854 -6.93 1.15 -0.68
N ILE A 855 -6.76 0.97 0.63
CA ILE A 855 -7.75 1.26 1.67
C ILE A 855 -7.16 2.28 2.65
N ASN A 856 -7.45 3.55 2.40
CA ASN A 856 -6.91 4.70 3.13
C ASN A 856 -7.93 5.86 3.17
N THR A 857 -7.51 7.00 3.71
CA THR A 857 -8.37 8.17 3.93
C THR A 857 -8.96 8.71 2.63
N ARG A 858 -8.16 8.77 1.56
CA ARG A 858 -8.58 9.20 0.21
C ARG A 858 -9.60 8.25 -0.38
N PHE A 859 -9.38 6.94 -0.25
CA PHE A 859 -10.34 5.94 -0.70
C PHE A 859 -11.70 6.09 0.00
N ALA A 860 -11.73 6.30 1.32
CA ALA A 860 -12.97 6.56 2.05
C ALA A 860 -13.68 7.81 1.54
N TYR A 861 -12.97 8.94 1.51
CA TYR A 861 -13.54 10.23 1.11
C TYR A 861 -14.03 10.22 -0.33
N VAL A 862 -13.21 9.77 -1.29
CA VAL A 862 -13.59 9.75 -2.71
C VAL A 862 -14.79 8.84 -2.93
N SER A 863 -14.80 7.64 -2.36
CA SER A 863 -15.86 6.65 -2.61
C SER A 863 -17.20 7.10 -2.02
N VAL A 864 -17.24 7.55 -0.76
CA VAL A 864 -18.49 7.97 -0.10
C VAL A 864 -19.01 9.29 -0.68
N SER A 865 -18.14 10.24 -0.99
CA SER A 865 -18.55 11.56 -1.50
C SER A 865 -19.22 11.53 -2.88
N ARG A 866 -19.20 10.41 -3.62
CA ARG A 866 -19.88 10.31 -4.93
C ARG A 866 -21.41 10.24 -4.81
N ALA A 867 -21.94 9.79 -3.67
CA ALA A 867 -23.37 9.64 -3.45
C ALA A 867 -24.04 10.99 -3.19
N SER A 868 -25.16 11.26 -3.85
CA SER A 868 -26.04 12.40 -3.52
C SER A 868 -27.13 12.03 -2.51
N GLU A 869 -27.58 10.76 -2.46
CA GLU A 869 -28.67 10.32 -1.59
C GLU A 869 -28.27 9.21 -0.61
N ASP A 870 -27.67 8.12 -1.10
CA ASP A 870 -27.37 6.93 -0.29
C ASP A 870 -25.95 6.41 -0.54
N ALA A 871 -25.18 6.21 0.53
CA ALA A 871 -23.91 5.48 0.48
C ALA A 871 -23.95 4.29 1.45
N ARG A 872 -23.54 3.12 0.97
CA ARG A 872 -23.41 1.89 1.76
C ARG A 872 -22.04 1.28 1.65
N ILE A 873 -21.49 0.86 2.78
CA ILE A 873 -20.19 0.22 2.90
C ILE A 873 -20.37 -1.24 3.28
N TYR A 874 -19.66 -2.10 2.57
CA TYR A 874 -19.52 -3.52 2.88
C TYR A 874 -18.09 -3.81 3.30
N THR A 875 -17.89 -4.32 4.51
CA THR A 875 -16.56 -4.61 5.08
C THR A 875 -16.49 -6.03 5.63
N ASN A 876 -15.29 -6.59 5.74
CA ASN A 876 -15.06 -7.86 6.45
C ASN A 876 -14.92 -7.70 7.97
N ASP A 877 -14.67 -6.47 8.45
CA ASP A 877 -14.48 -6.18 9.87
C ASP A 877 -14.78 -4.70 10.10
N ALA A 878 -15.91 -4.38 10.74
CA ALA A 878 -16.30 -3.00 11.03
C ALA A 878 -15.50 -2.41 12.20
N THR A 879 -14.97 -3.24 13.09
CA THR A 879 -14.23 -2.78 14.28
C THR A 879 -12.88 -2.19 13.93
N THR A 880 -12.17 -2.77 12.95
CA THR A 880 -10.86 -2.29 12.50
C THR A 880 -10.95 -1.34 11.29
N LEU A 881 -12.11 -1.18 10.67
CA LEU A 881 -12.31 -0.39 9.46
C LEU A 881 -11.84 1.06 9.60
N ALA A 882 -12.25 1.73 10.68
CA ALA A 882 -11.91 3.13 10.94
C ALA A 882 -10.39 3.32 11.11
N GLU A 883 -9.73 2.42 11.86
CA GLU A 883 -8.28 2.43 12.05
C GLU A 883 -7.55 2.25 10.71
N ARG A 884 -7.97 1.26 9.92
CA ARG A 884 -7.35 0.96 8.62
C ARG A 884 -7.48 2.11 7.64
N LEU A 885 -8.68 2.67 7.50
CA LEU A 885 -8.94 3.81 6.63
C LEU A 885 -8.25 5.10 7.11
N SER A 886 -7.92 5.23 8.40
CA SER A 886 -7.24 6.41 8.92
C SER A 886 -5.75 6.49 8.57
N THR A 887 -5.23 5.49 7.83
CA THR A 887 -3.86 5.53 7.29
C THR A 887 -3.79 6.59 6.18
N ASP A 888 -3.02 7.66 6.38
CA ASP A 888 -2.77 8.66 5.32
C ASP A 888 -1.60 8.20 4.46
N ILE A 889 -1.90 7.90 3.19
CA ILE A 889 -0.92 7.53 2.18
C ILE A 889 -0.97 8.62 1.12
N SER A 890 0.02 9.51 1.19
CA SER A 890 0.21 10.62 0.28
C SER A 890 1.54 10.45 -0.42
N LYS A 891 1.60 10.86 -1.68
CA LYS A 891 2.86 10.90 -2.41
C LYS A 891 3.87 11.80 -1.72
N LEU A 892 5.10 11.31 -1.68
CA LEU A 892 6.22 12.08 -1.17
C LEU A 892 6.67 13.10 -2.23
N SER A 893 7.13 14.25 -1.74
CA SER A 893 7.72 15.34 -2.51
C SER A 893 9.24 15.24 -2.41
N ALA A 894 9.95 15.30 -3.52
CA ALA A 894 11.41 15.28 -3.53
C ALA A 894 12.00 16.48 -2.79
N VAL A 895 11.38 17.66 -2.88
CA VAL A 895 11.83 18.93 -2.28
C VAL A 895 11.58 19.00 -0.78
N GLU A 896 10.40 18.57 -0.31
CA GLU A 896 10.06 18.51 1.13
C GLU A 896 11.09 17.66 1.88
N VAL A 897 11.59 16.65 1.19
CA VAL A 897 12.50 15.65 1.70
C VAL A 897 13.97 16.11 1.55
N ALA A 898 14.34 16.79 0.46
CA ALA A 898 15.70 17.29 0.23
C ALA A 898 16.11 18.49 1.10
N ARG A 899 15.18 19.10 1.87
CA ARG A 899 15.49 20.18 2.84
C ARG A 899 15.47 19.67 4.28
N PRO A 900 16.52 18.99 4.77
CA PRO A 900 16.68 18.78 6.20
C PRO A 900 17.09 20.13 6.83
N ASN A 901 16.27 20.66 7.74
CA ASN A 901 16.50 21.88 8.52
C ASN A 901 16.44 23.22 7.75
N SER A 902 15.23 23.72 7.53
CA SER A 902 14.92 25.15 7.70
C SER A 902 13.45 25.23 8.11
N GLU A 903 13.22 25.62 9.37
CA GLU A 903 11.94 26.03 9.96
C GLU A 903 10.69 25.50 9.25
N THR A 904 10.16 24.36 9.70
CA THR A 904 8.72 24.14 9.63
C THR A 904 8.05 25.29 10.35
N GLN A 905 7.70 26.34 9.62
CA GLN A 905 6.66 27.27 10.04
C GLN A 905 5.41 26.42 10.22
N THR A 906 5.09 26.14 11.48
CA THR A 906 3.75 25.76 11.89
C THR A 906 2.83 26.83 11.33
N TYR A 907 2.13 26.50 10.24
CA TYR A 907 1.04 27.29 9.72
C TYR A 907 -0.02 27.36 10.82
N GLN A 908 -0.01 28.45 11.60
CA GLN A 908 -1.15 28.82 12.41
C GLN A 908 -2.21 29.36 11.44
N PRO A 909 -3.41 28.75 11.35
CA PRO A 909 -4.50 29.37 10.62
C PRO A 909 -4.75 30.75 11.23
N GLN A 910 -4.75 31.79 10.38
CA GLN A 910 -5.10 33.14 10.79
C GLN A 910 -6.46 33.14 11.52
N PRO A 911 -6.61 33.90 12.62
CA PRO A 911 -7.89 34.02 13.29
C PRO A 911 -8.90 34.63 12.32
N LYS A 912 -10.00 33.91 12.08
CA LYS A 912 -11.17 34.45 11.38
C LYS A 912 -11.67 35.67 12.15
N GLU A 913 -11.80 36.80 11.45
CA GLU A 913 -12.58 37.94 11.93
C GLU A 913 -13.98 37.46 12.35
N GLN A 914 -14.36 37.82 13.58
CA GLN A 914 -15.65 37.49 14.15
C GLN A 914 -16.74 38.36 13.54
N THR A 915 -17.72 37.70 12.91
CA THR A 915 -18.98 38.29 12.51
C THR A 915 -19.71 38.86 13.72
N MET A 916 -20.05 40.15 13.65
CA MET A 916 -20.85 40.86 14.65
C MET A 916 -22.29 40.33 14.69
N THR A 917 -22.79 39.98 15.88
CA THR A 917 -24.20 40.16 16.24
C THR A 917 -24.33 40.58 17.70
N ASN A 918 -24.85 41.80 17.90
CA ASN A 918 -25.19 42.47 19.16
C ASN A 918 -26.03 41.63 20.12
N THR A 919 -25.73 41.63 21.42
CA THR A 919 -26.72 41.95 22.49
C THR A 919 -26.03 42.36 23.82
N LYS A 920 -26.31 43.61 24.25
CA LYS A 920 -26.20 44.24 25.60
C LYS A 920 -24.86 44.25 26.36
N GLU A 921 -24.32 45.47 26.43
CA GLU A 921 -23.17 45.93 27.20
C GLU A 921 -23.40 45.92 28.73
N LEU A 922 -22.39 45.44 29.47
CA LEU A 922 -22.06 45.85 30.83
C LEU A 922 -20.82 46.76 30.76
N THR A 923 -20.71 47.75 31.65
CA THR A 923 -19.78 48.88 31.51
C THR A 923 -18.32 48.54 31.85
N PRO A 924 -17.34 49.27 31.26
CA PRO A 924 -15.90 49.02 31.43
C PRO A 924 -15.33 49.18 32.86
N GLU A 925 -16.11 49.66 33.82
CA GLU A 925 -15.69 49.79 35.23
C GLU A 925 -15.91 48.50 36.04
N GLU A 926 -16.83 47.61 35.63
CA GLU A 926 -17.11 46.37 36.36
C GLU A 926 -16.16 45.23 35.98
N GLN A 927 -15.54 45.28 34.79
CA GLN A 927 -14.51 44.32 34.37
C GLN A 927 -13.11 44.63 34.94
N ARG A 928 -12.90 45.82 35.53
CA ARG A 928 -11.58 46.26 36.04
C ARG A 928 -11.21 45.79 37.45
N ARG A 929 -12.04 44.95 38.09
CA ARG A 929 -11.74 44.38 39.42
C ARG A 929 -11.28 42.92 39.43
N GLN A 930 -11.19 42.27 38.27
CA GLN A 930 -10.56 40.95 38.15
C GLN A 930 -9.34 41.07 37.23
N PHE A 931 -8.17 40.75 37.76
CA PHE A 931 -6.87 40.64 37.07
C PHE A 931 -6.03 41.91 36.88
N GLN A 932 -5.30 42.28 37.93
CA GLN A 932 -3.90 42.75 37.87
C GLN A 932 -3.18 42.00 39.01
N GLN A 933 -2.01 41.38 38.84
CA GLN A 933 -0.73 41.98 38.42
C GLN A 933 0.24 40.92 37.81
N GLU A 934 0.83 41.28 36.65
CA GLU A 934 2.23 41.13 36.15
C GLU A 934 3.06 39.82 36.28
N PRO A 935 4.18 39.66 35.52
CA PRO A 935 4.39 39.78 34.08
C PRO A 935 5.18 38.57 33.50
N HIS A 936 5.38 38.58 32.18
CA HIS A 936 6.05 37.58 31.34
C HIS A 936 7.60 37.62 31.49
N ASP A 937 8.27 36.47 31.58
CA ASP A 937 9.70 36.31 31.22
C ASP A 937 9.90 35.01 30.41
N PRO A 938 10.53 35.01 29.21
CA PRO A 938 10.65 33.86 28.34
C PRO A 938 12.05 33.27 28.41
N ALA A 939 12.23 32.19 29.16
CA ALA A 939 13.28 31.22 28.92
C ALA A 939 13.04 29.92 29.70
N ILE A 940 13.49 28.83 29.08
CA ILE A 940 13.94 27.56 29.69
C ILE A 940 12.95 26.40 29.69
N ASP A 941 13.11 25.56 28.66
CA ASP A 941 13.08 24.11 28.72
C ASP A 941 13.90 23.62 29.96
N LYS A 942 13.23 23.43 31.10
CA LYS A 942 13.79 22.80 32.32
C LYS A 942 12.76 21.89 32.96
N ALA A 943 13.26 20.75 33.40
CA ALA A 943 12.60 19.75 34.22
C ALA A 943 11.62 20.37 35.24
N GLN A 944 10.37 19.91 35.20
CA GLN A 944 9.35 20.24 36.20
C GLN A 944 9.88 19.91 37.60
N SER A 945 9.76 20.87 38.52
CA SER A 945 10.23 20.70 39.90
C SER A 945 9.37 19.64 40.62
N PRO A 946 9.93 18.82 41.53
CA PRO A 946 9.14 17.85 42.30
C PRO A 946 7.94 18.48 43.03
N SER A 947 8.02 19.76 43.42
CA SER A 947 6.93 20.48 44.10
C SER A 947 5.72 20.81 43.21
N GLU A 948 5.91 21.00 41.91
CA GLU A 948 4.79 21.28 40.97
C GLU A 948 4.06 20.00 40.57
N ILE A 949 4.80 18.88 40.49
CA ILE A 949 4.24 17.54 40.28
C ILE A 949 3.39 17.14 41.50
N ASP A 950 3.89 17.35 42.72
CA ASP A 950 3.13 17.09 43.94
C ASP A 950 1.87 17.97 44.04
N GLN A 951 1.97 19.27 43.71
CA GLN A 951 0.78 20.14 43.72
C GLN A 951 -0.28 19.70 42.72
N ARG A 952 0.11 19.31 41.50
CA ARG A 952 -0.84 18.81 40.48
C ARG A 952 -1.54 17.54 40.94
N HIS A 953 -0.81 16.59 41.54
CA HIS A 953 -1.39 15.32 41.93
C HIS A 953 -2.18 15.39 43.23
N TYR A 954 -1.83 16.24 44.20
CA TYR A 954 -2.54 16.32 45.48
C TYR A 954 -3.60 17.42 45.56
N ALA A 955 -3.65 18.38 44.61
CA ALA A 955 -4.69 19.41 44.58
C ALA A 955 -6.13 18.85 44.51
N PRO A 956 -6.44 17.84 43.67
CA PRO A 956 -7.80 17.25 43.63
C PRO A 956 -8.20 16.61 44.97
N LEU A 957 -7.28 15.90 45.62
CA LEU A 957 -7.51 15.29 46.92
C LEU A 957 -7.74 16.35 48.01
N HIS A 958 -6.91 17.40 48.06
CA HIS A 958 -7.05 18.47 49.05
C HIS A 958 -8.32 19.30 48.86
N ASN A 959 -8.75 19.51 47.61
CA ASN A 959 -10.03 20.17 47.32
C ASN A 959 -11.23 19.30 47.72
N ALA A 960 -11.18 18.00 47.45
CA ALA A 960 -12.26 17.06 47.76
C ALA A 960 -12.36 16.73 49.28
N LEU A 961 -11.21 16.70 49.97
CA LEU A 961 -11.06 16.36 51.39
C LEU A 961 -10.17 17.37 52.14
N PRO A 962 -10.63 18.62 52.35
CA PRO A 962 -9.81 19.67 52.96
C PRO A 962 -9.29 19.33 54.36
N ASN A 963 -10.06 18.54 55.11
CA ASN A 963 -9.76 18.18 56.51
C ASN A 963 -9.28 16.73 56.68
N ASP A 964 -9.41 15.89 55.65
CA ASP A 964 -9.21 14.43 55.75
C ASP A 964 -8.24 13.87 54.69
N ALA A 965 -7.56 14.72 53.91
CA ALA A 965 -6.58 14.30 52.93
C ALA A 965 -5.30 13.69 53.53
N SER A 966 -5.07 13.87 54.85
CA SER A 966 -3.88 13.35 55.51
C SER A 966 -3.87 11.82 55.51
N GLY A 967 -2.73 11.24 55.13
CA GLY A 967 -2.54 9.78 55.08
C GLY A 967 -2.79 9.14 53.73
N TYR A 968 -3.26 9.87 52.71
CA TYR A 968 -3.37 9.38 51.33
C TYR A 968 -2.12 9.69 50.52
N GLU A 969 -1.63 8.70 49.77
CA GLU A 969 -0.50 8.81 48.86
C GLU A 969 -0.96 8.59 47.42
N TRP A 970 -0.58 9.47 46.51
CA TRP A 970 -0.87 9.32 45.09
C TRP A 970 -0.16 8.09 44.51
N LYS A 971 -0.86 7.31 43.67
CA LYS A 971 -0.32 6.08 43.06
C LYS A 971 -0.36 6.05 41.54
N ARG A 972 -1.38 6.62 40.91
CA ARG A 972 -1.54 6.61 39.45
C ARG A 972 -2.59 7.60 38.96
N GLU A 973 -2.50 7.93 37.68
CA GLU A 973 -3.47 8.71 36.91
C GLU A 973 -4.06 7.84 35.79
N THR A 974 -5.36 7.93 35.53
CA THR A 974 -6.04 7.19 34.45
C THR A 974 -7.06 8.12 33.80
N GLY A 975 -6.72 8.66 32.62
CA GLY A 975 -7.46 9.81 32.07
C GLY A 975 -7.31 11.02 32.99
N ASP A 976 -8.41 11.70 33.30
CA ASP A 976 -8.43 12.85 34.21
C ASP A 976 -8.59 12.47 35.70
N ILE A 977 -8.63 11.17 36.01
CA ILE A 977 -8.86 10.64 37.37
C ILE A 977 -7.54 10.29 38.06
N GLN A 978 -7.29 10.91 39.21
CA GLN A 978 -6.16 10.64 40.10
C GLN A 978 -6.54 9.58 41.13
N SER A 979 -5.67 8.60 41.36
CA SER A 979 -5.89 7.53 42.33
C SER A 979 -4.93 7.64 43.52
N TYR A 980 -5.50 7.62 44.72
CA TYR A 980 -4.78 7.73 45.99
C TYR A 980 -5.03 6.49 46.84
N GLN A 981 -4.01 6.07 47.58
CA GLN A 981 -4.10 4.97 48.53
C GLN A 981 -3.81 5.46 49.93
N HIS A 982 -4.67 5.13 50.89
CA HIS A 982 -4.48 5.49 52.29
C HIS A 982 -3.43 4.58 52.94
N ASN A 983 -2.43 5.19 53.59
CA ASN A 983 -1.26 4.50 54.13
C ASN A 983 -1.58 3.55 55.28
N GLN A 984 -2.67 3.76 56.02
CA GLN A 984 -3.04 2.91 57.17
C GLN A 984 -4.10 1.85 56.84
N THR A 985 -5.08 2.20 56.00
CA THR A 985 -6.20 1.29 55.67
C THR A 985 -5.99 0.54 54.37
N SER A 986 -4.97 0.93 53.56
CA SER A 986 -4.78 0.49 52.17
C SER A 986 -5.98 0.77 51.25
N GLY A 987 -6.95 1.55 51.71
CA GLY A 987 -8.16 1.94 50.98
C GLY A 987 -7.85 2.91 49.84
N TRP A 988 -8.66 2.84 48.79
CA TRP A 988 -8.44 3.61 47.55
C TRP A 988 -9.47 4.72 47.39
N LEU A 989 -9.01 5.88 46.92
CA LEU A 989 -9.85 6.97 46.42
C LEU A 989 -9.48 7.30 44.98
N HIS A 990 -10.49 7.52 44.15
CA HIS A 990 -10.33 7.94 42.76
C HIS A 990 -11.07 9.28 42.58
N ILE A 991 -10.33 10.34 42.26
CA ILE A 991 -10.84 11.72 42.25
C ILE A 991 -10.37 12.42 40.97
N ASP A 992 -11.29 13.08 40.26
CA ASP A 992 -10.93 13.92 39.10
C ASP A 992 -10.51 15.34 39.50
N GLN A 993 -10.04 16.14 38.53
CA GLN A 993 -9.62 17.52 38.80
C GLN A 993 -10.74 18.44 39.32
N GLN A 994 -12.00 18.06 39.12
CA GLN A 994 -13.20 18.75 39.60
C GLN A 994 -13.69 18.24 40.97
N SER A 995 -12.89 17.41 41.65
CA SER A 995 -13.17 16.86 42.99
C SER A 995 -14.38 15.90 43.05
N GLN A 996 -14.73 15.24 41.93
CA GLN A 996 -15.74 14.17 41.90
C GLN A 996 -15.12 12.80 42.19
N PHE A 997 -15.87 11.93 42.86
CA PHE A 997 -15.40 10.60 43.28
C PHE A 997 -15.85 9.51 42.30
N TYR A 998 -14.98 8.53 42.09
CA TYR A 998 -15.20 7.41 41.18
C TYR A 998 -14.90 6.07 41.86
N ASP A 999 -15.54 5.01 41.38
CA ASP A 999 -15.18 3.64 41.74
C ASP A 999 -13.95 3.15 40.93
N ARG A 1000 -13.50 1.92 41.20
CA ARG A 1000 -12.35 1.30 40.50
C ARG A 1000 -12.58 1.07 39.00
N HIS A 1001 -13.82 1.20 38.52
CA HIS A 1001 -14.26 1.05 37.14
C HIS A 1001 -14.54 2.41 36.48
N ALA A 1002 -14.13 3.51 37.12
CA ALA A 1002 -14.33 4.88 36.67
C ALA A 1002 -15.81 5.29 36.51
N GLN A 1003 -16.71 4.69 37.30
CA GLN A 1003 -18.10 5.15 37.41
C GLN A 1003 -18.23 6.18 38.54
N PRO A 1004 -18.97 7.29 38.36
CA PRO A 1004 -19.16 8.29 39.41
C PRO A 1004 -19.88 7.68 40.62
N ILE A 1005 -19.38 7.97 41.82
CA ILE A 1005 -19.99 7.55 43.09
C ILE A 1005 -20.09 8.72 44.07
N ALA A 1006 -21.02 8.62 45.01
CA ALA A 1006 -21.12 9.58 46.11
C ALA A 1006 -19.87 9.54 46.99
N LYS A 1007 -19.45 10.71 47.51
CA LYS A 1007 -18.27 10.87 48.37
C LYS A 1007 -18.33 9.96 49.59
N GLU A 1008 -19.50 9.77 50.19
CA GLU A 1008 -19.72 8.95 51.37
C GLU A 1008 -19.38 7.47 51.10
N HIS A 1009 -19.81 6.94 49.95
CA HIS A 1009 -19.48 5.56 49.54
C HIS A 1009 -18.00 5.40 49.20
N ALA A 1010 -17.38 6.42 48.58
CA ALA A 1010 -15.94 6.39 48.30
C ALA A 1010 -15.11 6.34 49.59
N LEU A 1011 -15.50 7.11 50.61
CA LEU A 1011 -14.82 7.13 51.91
C LEU A 1011 -15.06 5.85 52.72
N GLU A 1012 -16.25 5.25 52.62
CA GLU A 1012 -16.55 3.94 53.21
C GLU A 1012 -15.67 2.84 52.59
N HIS A 1013 -15.57 2.82 51.25
CA HIS A 1013 -14.68 1.92 50.52
C HIS A 1013 -13.18 2.17 50.84
N ALA A 1014 -12.81 3.39 51.20
CA ALA A 1014 -11.45 3.73 51.62
C ALA A 1014 -11.15 3.47 53.11
N GLY A 1015 -12.17 3.05 53.89
CA GLY A 1015 -12.03 2.61 55.28
C GLY A 1015 -12.14 3.71 56.34
N HIS A 1016 -12.75 4.87 56.05
CA HIS A 1016 -13.08 5.88 57.06
C HIS A 1016 -14.41 5.54 57.76
N LEU A 1017 -14.36 5.06 59.00
CA LEU A 1017 -15.53 4.91 59.87
C LEU A 1017 -15.66 6.13 60.79
N THR A 1018 -16.66 6.98 60.56
CA THR A 1018 -17.18 7.89 61.59
C THR A 1018 -18.15 7.11 62.48
N LEU A 1019 -17.74 6.82 63.72
CA LEU A 1019 -18.58 6.25 64.76
C LEU A 1019 -19.66 7.25 65.19
N ALA A 1020 -20.90 7.03 64.73
CA ALA A 1020 -22.10 7.53 65.39
C ALA A 1020 -23.20 6.44 65.35
N VAL A 1021 -23.10 5.52 66.31
CA VAL A 1021 -24.18 5.00 67.19
C VAL A 1021 -25.57 4.79 66.55
N SER A 1022 -25.82 3.51 66.24
CA SER A 1022 -26.99 2.69 66.59
C SER A 1022 -28.42 3.26 66.44
N GLU A 1023 -29.18 2.68 65.51
CA GLU A 1023 -30.56 2.24 65.77
C GLU A 1023 -30.82 0.87 65.12
N ILE A 1024 -30.82 -0.14 65.98
CA ILE A 1024 -31.80 -1.24 66.07
C ILE A 1024 -32.21 -1.89 64.73
N SER A 1025 -31.63 -3.06 64.46
CA SER A 1025 -32.36 -4.15 63.80
C SER A 1025 -32.13 -5.43 64.57
N GLN A 1026 -33.20 -5.83 65.27
CA GLN A 1026 -33.32 -7.06 66.03
C GLN A 1026 -33.11 -8.28 65.12
N ALA A 1027 -32.06 -9.02 65.43
CA ALA A 1027 -32.10 -10.41 65.83
C ALA A 1027 -33.18 -11.35 65.24
N GLN A 1028 -32.64 -12.42 64.64
CA GLN A 1028 -32.99 -13.84 64.86
C GLN A 1028 -34.01 -14.53 63.95
N SER A 1029 -33.45 -15.24 62.96
CA SER A 1029 -33.52 -16.70 62.77
C SER A 1029 -34.76 -17.47 63.26
N LEU A 1030 -35.49 -18.10 62.34
CA LEU A 1030 -36.19 -19.40 62.50
C LEU A 1030 -36.34 -20.02 61.08
N THR A 1031 -35.53 -21.03 60.75
CA THR A 1031 -35.83 -22.48 60.68
C THR A 1031 -36.71 -23.00 59.53
N LYS A 1032 -36.05 -23.76 58.64
CA LYS A 1032 -36.36 -25.08 58.02
C LYS A 1032 -37.80 -25.47 57.61
N ALA A 1033 -37.80 -26.20 56.48
CA ALA A 1033 -38.79 -27.18 55.94
C ALA A 1033 -39.90 -26.54 55.07
N SER A 1034 -40.30 -27.06 53.90
CA SER A 1034 -40.00 -28.29 53.15
C SER A 1034 -40.90 -28.37 51.90
N VAL A 1035 -40.47 -29.14 50.89
CA VAL A 1035 -41.27 -29.78 49.80
C VAL A 1035 -41.81 -28.82 48.72
N GLY A 1036 -41.61 -29.02 47.41
CA GLY A 1036 -40.98 -30.09 46.66
C GLY A 1036 -41.11 -29.83 45.15
N THR A 1037 -40.32 -30.60 44.37
CA THR A 1037 -40.59 -31.20 43.02
C THR A 1037 -41.17 -30.29 41.93
N ASP A 1038 -40.69 -30.24 40.68
CA ASP A 1038 -39.97 -31.25 39.92
C ASP A 1038 -39.37 -30.66 38.62
N GLN A 1039 -38.21 -31.21 38.23
CA GLN A 1039 -37.62 -31.46 36.89
C GLN A 1039 -37.80 -30.43 35.74
N GLY A 1040 -36.74 -29.90 35.11
CA GLY A 1040 -35.58 -30.60 34.51
C GLY A 1040 -35.94 -31.08 33.09
N LEU A 1041 -35.11 -31.08 32.05
CA LEU A 1041 -33.69 -30.77 31.80
C LEU A 1041 -33.49 -30.95 30.26
N ASN A 1042 -32.46 -30.29 29.71
CA ASN A 1042 -31.68 -30.66 28.52
C ASN A 1042 -32.37 -30.58 27.14
N LEU A 1043 -31.75 -30.06 26.06
CA LEU A 1043 -30.34 -29.96 25.66
C LEU A 1043 -30.00 -28.58 25.08
#